data_AF-A0A267G6C6-F1
#
_entry.id   AF-A0A267G6C6-F1
#
_cell.length_a   1.000
_cell.length_b   1.000
_cell.length_c   1.000
_cell.angle_alpha   90.00
_cell.angle_beta   90.00
_cell.angle_gamma   90.00
#
_symmetry.space_group_name_H-M   'P 1'
#
loop_
_entity.id
_entity.type
_entity.pdbx_description
1 polymer ?
#
loop_
_entity_poly.entity_id
_entity_poly.type
_entity_poly.pdbx_seq_one_letter_code
_entity_poly.pdbx_strand_id
1 'polypeptide(L)'
;MEDENLQMKDDGHIELVLRVLAFICDGQNTHLQDYLREQPDNMKSYNLVSKTVEYLSLVYISVTRSNISLVTQLIKTLLEFSSGNLKNQIVCYDSKVCDYLNYLLRSQQIYNKCDFDEEMELKTAIAELIMALIEENIRCDKDSEAAGYAQILGENSNGYSKAKPNSVVVKDTIGPEVVCQMFADFYERYHSPHLQLDKDDREDLLNVGFKYFHIFKRFQDLERGKELRLEDYLNFRPSVANLKEEICKFYESNTMSIEVLKDGNLQKVYFRVRDKKVLRQEVKDEFKYEVDRSSAANKLRDFCDWLKEIINDIQWQKRVLSSRVGAFFVHGWKAFNMACILLSLIICCIVLATWKASNDAGNPIPIRPKPYSTAVLVLGIAHNIFSLFVLISYFLCNKPYVPTREKVNAYWCRILSIETKASVAVLSKIQGNLQTSVFSFGTFYYIMFLAFSLLGTPLHGYFFAFHLLHIANHNQMLKRVFQAVTRNGLSLVWVMIYSLAIFYIYALICFAYYREIFDEEKGNYCSDMFQCTITVIRRGLIFGMYDEVEYFDVPRNRSFNYHLAKTAFDISFFIIITTIGLNIVFGIIVDTFSELRDAKWRIDKDMSSVCFICSKNSYDFEHYGGGFKKHIVEEHNQWAYLFFFLHLNETRFNDYTAIELYVWKLYKKDRLDFFPMNRSLTLQAAEDAKDEAKMDTLLSQVAFLVHRRKEEDAFREREWQEAAQRHWEEQQKKASRRAQEQQQSSALRRRAVVELLTSSSEDEDYN
;
A
#
# COMPACT_ATOMS: atom_id res chain seq x y z
N MET A 1 50.35 -0.74 41.73
CA MET A 1 51.42 -0.42 40.74
C MET A 1 51.39 -1.39 39.55
N GLU A 2 50.22 -1.94 39.19
CA GLU A 2 50.06 -2.80 37.99
C GLU A 2 48.88 -2.37 37.08
N ASP A 3 48.08 -1.35 37.43
CA ASP A 3 46.92 -0.90 36.64
C ASP A 3 47.18 0.32 35.71
N GLU A 4 48.40 0.89 35.71
CA GLU A 4 48.70 2.11 34.92
C GLU A 4 49.32 1.84 33.53
N ASN A 5 49.67 0.59 33.20
CA ASN A 5 50.44 0.28 31.98
C ASN A 5 49.61 -0.06 30.73
N LEU A 6 48.28 0.06 30.78
CA LEU A 6 47.38 -0.18 29.63
C LEU A 6 46.51 1.03 29.30
N GLN A 7 46.96 2.24 29.62
CA GLN A 7 46.40 3.43 28.99
C GLN A 7 46.84 3.45 27.53
N MET A 8 45.88 3.29 26.61
CA MET A 8 46.09 3.51 25.18
C MET A 8 46.62 4.94 25.01
N LYS A 9 47.89 5.08 24.62
CA LYS A 9 48.37 6.34 24.07
C LYS A 9 47.68 6.52 22.72
N ASP A 10 46.92 7.59 22.58
CA ASP A 10 46.32 8.03 21.32
C ASP A 10 47.41 8.55 20.37
N ASP A 11 48.34 7.69 19.97
CA ASP A 11 49.53 8.02 19.17
C ASP A 11 49.22 8.15 17.66
N GLY A 12 47.97 8.41 17.30
CA GLY A 12 47.59 8.69 15.93
C GLY A 12 46.09 8.55 15.75
N HIS A 13 45.54 9.45 14.94
CA HIS A 13 44.15 9.64 14.52
C HIS A 13 43.36 8.39 14.05
N ILE A 14 43.42 7.25 14.74
CA ILE A 14 42.79 5.97 14.36
C ILE A 14 41.27 6.13 14.34
N GLU A 15 40.69 6.83 15.33
CA GLU A 15 39.26 7.15 15.34
C GLU A 15 38.85 7.92 14.07
N LEU A 16 39.67 8.90 13.66
CA LEU A 16 39.43 9.66 12.44
C LEU A 16 39.56 8.79 11.19
N VAL A 17 40.56 7.90 11.12
CA VAL A 17 40.73 6.96 10.00
C VAL A 17 39.51 6.05 9.87
N LEU A 18 39.05 5.47 10.97
CA LEU A 18 37.85 4.63 11.01
C LEU A 18 36.60 5.41 10.59
N ARG A 19 36.49 6.67 11.00
CA ARG A 19 35.39 7.55 10.60
C ARG A 19 35.42 7.88 9.12
N VAL A 20 36.59 8.13 8.54
CA VAL A 20 36.76 8.33 7.09
C VAL A 20 36.37 7.05 6.34
N LEU A 21 36.81 5.88 6.79
CA LEU A 21 36.44 4.60 6.20
C LEU A 21 34.92 4.36 6.26
N ALA A 22 34.27 4.70 7.37
CA ALA A 22 32.83 4.63 7.50
C ALA A 22 32.14 5.56 6.48
N PHE A 23 32.56 6.82 6.37
CA PHE A 23 31.99 7.78 5.42
C PHE A 23 32.22 7.41 3.94
N ILE A 24 33.27 6.67 3.62
CA ILE A 24 33.49 6.14 2.26
C ILE A 24 32.42 5.12 1.89
N CYS A 25 31.93 4.36 2.87
CA CYS A 25 30.90 3.33 2.70
C CYS A 25 29.46 3.83 2.93
N ASP A 26 29.30 5.03 3.50
CA ASP A 26 28.00 5.66 3.74
C ASP A 26 27.15 5.71 2.46
N GLY A 27 25.84 5.54 2.62
CA GLY A 27 24.88 5.44 1.52
C GLY A 27 24.85 4.09 0.78
N GLN A 28 25.54 3.08 1.33
CA GLN A 28 25.59 1.69 0.84
C GLN A 28 26.20 1.58 -0.57
N ASN A 29 27.38 2.17 -0.75
CA ASN A 29 28.11 2.05 -2.01
C ASN A 29 28.79 0.67 -2.09
N THR A 30 28.05 -0.32 -2.62
CA THR A 30 28.50 -1.72 -2.69
C THR A 30 29.83 -1.89 -3.42
N HIS A 31 30.13 -1.07 -4.43
CA HIS A 31 31.40 -1.12 -5.15
C HIS A 31 32.58 -0.76 -4.24
N LEU A 32 32.47 0.32 -3.46
CA LEU A 32 33.54 0.72 -2.53
C LEU A 32 33.63 -0.23 -1.34
N GLN A 33 32.49 -0.70 -0.82
CA GLN A 33 32.44 -1.72 0.22
C GLN A 33 33.14 -3.02 -0.22
N ASP A 34 32.92 -3.45 -1.46
CA ASP A 34 33.59 -4.62 -2.04
C ASP A 34 35.08 -4.35 -2.26
N TYR A 35 35.44 -3.16 -2.76
CA TYR A 35 36.83 -2.78 -2.97
C TYR A 35 37.63 -2.73 -1.66
N LEU A 36 37.03 -2.33 -0.53
CA LEU A 36 37.73 -2.36 0.77
C LEU A 36 37.94 -3.79 1.31
N ARG A 37 37.17 -4.76 0.83
CA ARG A 37 37.36 -6.19 1.13
C ARG A 37 38.38 -6.81 0.20
N GLU A 38 38.31 -6.52 -1.09
CA GLU A 38 39.14 -7.15 -2.12
C GLU A 38 39.49 -6.18 -3.25
N GLN A 39 40.78 -6.02 -3.55
CA GLN A 39 41.28 -5.15 -4.64
C GLN A 39 41.84 -6.00 -5.79
N PRO A 40 41.02 -6.34 -6.81
CA PRO A 40 41.39 -7.28 -7.87
C PRO A 40 42.45 -6.72 -8.84
N ASP A 41 42.59 -5.40 -8.87
CA ASP A 41 43.55 -4.63 -9.66
C ASP A 41 44.96 -4.57 -9.02
N ASN A 42 45.06 -4.85 -7.72
CA ASN A 42 46.32 -4.82 -6.98
C ASN A 42 47.00 -6.19 -6.95
N MET A 43 48.35 -6.22 -6.96
CA MET A 43 49.11 -7.47 -6.78
C MET A 43 48.88 -8.13 -5.41
N LYS A 44 48.52 -7.34 -4.40
CA LYS A 44 48.18 -7.79 -3.06
C LYS A 44 46.87 -7.15 -2.64
N SER A 45 45.93 -8.00 -2.23
CA SER A 45 44.64 -7.60 -1.70
C SER A 45 44.71 -7.54 -0.17
N TYR A 46 44.22 -6.45 0.42
CA TYR A 46 44.11 -6.26 1.86
C TYR A 46 42.63 -6.18 2.24
N ASN A 47 42.18 -7.14 3.04
CA ASN A 47 40.81 -7.18 3.54
C ASN A 47 40.67 -6.31 4.79
N LEU A 48 40.27 -5.05 4.60
CA LEU A 48 40.12 -4.10 5.69
C LEU A 48 38.96 -4.44 6.62
N VAL A 49 37.94 -5.14 6.12
CA VAL A 49 36.79 -5.59 6.93
C VAL A 49 37.26 -6.58 7.99
N SER A 50 37.98 -7.63 7.58
CA SER A 50 38.53 -8.64 8.51
C SER A 50 39.54 -8.01 9.48
N LYS A 51 40.41 -7.11 9.01
CA LYS A 51 41.37 -6.39 9.87
C LYS A 51 40.71 -5.49 10.91
N THR A 52 39.57 -4.88 10.57
CA THR A 52 38.81 -4.07 11.54
C THR A 52 38.18 -4.95 12.62
N VAL A 53 37.68 -6.15 12.28
CA VAL A 53 37.19 -7.12 13.27
C VAL A 53 38.32 -7.68 14.12
N GLU A 54 39.48 -7.97 13.54
CA GLU A 54 40.68 -8.40 14.27
C GLU A 54 41.09 -7.33 15.29
N TYR A 55 41.03 -6.05 14.93
CA TYR A 55 41.33 -4.97 15.87
C TYR A 55 40.30 -4.88 17.00
N LEU A 56 39.01 -5.05 16.70
CA LEU A 56 37.97 -5.15 17.74
C LEU A 56 38.24 -6.30 18.72
N SER A 57 38.72 -7.44 18.24
CA SER A 57 39.05 -8.60 19.08
C SER A 57 40.15 -8.33 20.12
N LEU A 58 40.97 -7.31 19.91
CA LEU A 58 42.02 -6.91 20.85
C LEU A 58 41.53 -5.93 21.92
N VAL A 59 40.49 -5.15 21.62
CA VAL A 59 40.05 -4.02 22.46
C VAL A 59 38.76 -4.33 23.25
N TYR A 60 37.94 -5.28 22.81
CA TYR A 60 36.60 -5.50 23.39
C TYR A 60 36.57 -5.93 24.87
N ILE A 61 37.68 -6.47 25.42
CA ILE A 61 37.75 -6.93 26.81
C ILE A 61 38.06 -5.78 27.78
N SER A 62 38.80 -4.75 27.32
CA SER A 62 39.33 -3.67 28.17
C SER A 62 38.59 -2.35 27.99
N VAL A 63 37.27 -2.39 27.83
CA VAL A 63 36.47 -1.17 27.65
C VAL A 63 36.50 -0.30 28.92
N THR A 64 36.86 0.96 28.76
CA THR A 64 37.00 2.00 29.78
C THR A 64 36.46 3.31 29.23
N ARG A 65 36.29 4.32 30.08
CA ARG A 65 35.83 5.66 29.67
C ARG A 65 36.70 6.29 28.58
N SER A 66 38.00 5.98 28.54
CA SER A 66 38.93 6.56 27.55
C SER A 66 38.92 5.88 26.18
N ASN A 67 38.35 4.67 26.04
CA ASN A 67 38.37 3.93 24.77
C ASN A 67 36.98 3.54 24.24
N ILE A 68 35.91 3.85 24.97
CA ILE A 68 34.53 3.56 24.56
C ILE A 68 34.18 4.24 23.23
N SER A 69 34.69 5.46 22.97
CA SER A 69 34.52 6.16 21.69
C SER A 69 35.13 5.39 20.53
N LEU A 70 36.34 4.84 20.72
CA LEU A 70 37.05 4.05 19.72
C LEU A 70 36.31 2.74 19.41
N VAL A 71 35.85 2.02 20.45
CA VAL A 71 35.09 0.77 20.28
C VAL A 71 33.77 1.05 19.56
N THR A 72 33.09 2.13 19.91
CA THR A 72 31.87 2.59 19.24
C THR A 72 32.14 2.90 17.77
N GLN A 73 33.21 3.63 17.48
CA GLN A 73 33.60 3.97 16.12
C GLN A 73 33.98 2.72 15.31
N LEU A 74 34.65 1.73 15.91
CA LEU A 74 34.94 0.44 15.25
C LEU A 74 33.66 -0.28 14.83
N ILE A 75 32.68 -0.35 15.73
CA ILE A 75 31.40 -1.01 15.46
C ILE A 75 30.63 -0.24 14.37
N LYS A 76 30.61 1.09 14.42
CA LYS A 76 30.01 1.93 13.36
C LYS A 76 30.68 1.73 12.00
N THR A 77 32.00 1.64 11.94
CA THR A 77 32.71 1.34 10.69
C THR A 77 32.38 -0.05 10.16
N LEU A 78 32.29 -1.07 11.02
CA LEU A 78 31.84 -2.41 10.64
C LEU A 78 30.39 -2.44 10.16
N LEU A 79 29.52 -1.62 10.77
CA LEU A 79 28.13 -1.43 10.32
C LEU A 79 28.11 -0.89 8.89
N GLU A 80 28.84 0.20 8.59
CA GLU A 80 28.88 0.76 7.23
C GLU A 80 29.50 -0.18 6.20
N PHE A 81 30.47 -1.01 6.60
CA PHE A 81 31.03 -2.04 5.73
C PHE A 81 30.02 -3.13 5.38
N SER A 82 29.15 -3.50 6.33
CA SER A 82 28.25 -4.66 6.22
C SER A 82 26.82 -4.30 5.80
N SER A 83 26.39 -3.05 6.00
CA SER A 83 25.05 -2.57 5.65
C SER A 83 24.79 -2.74 4.15
N GLY A 84 23.78 -3.54 3.81
CA GLY A 84 23.38 -3.83 2.43
C GLY A 84 24.38 -4.66 1.61
N ASN A 85 25.45 -5.21 2.22
CA ASN A 85 26.46 -6.01 1.54
C ASN A 85 26.66 -7.37 2.21
N LEU A 86 26.01 -8.39 1.65
CA LEU A 86 26.04 -9.77 2.16
C LEU A 86 27.46 -10.35 2.24
N LYS A 87 28.34 -10.03 1.29
CA LYS A 87 29.71 -10.56 1.27
C LYS A 87 30.53 -10.04 2.46
N ASN A 88 30.37 -8.76 2.82
CA ASN A 88 31.01 -8.20 4.01
C ASN A 88 30.39 -8.72 5.31
N GLN A 89 29.08 -8.96 5.34
CA GLN A 89 28.41 -9.58 6.49
C GLN A 89 28.98 -10.98 6.80
N ILE A 90 29.21 -11.80 5.76
CA ILE A 90 29.86 -13.11 5.89
C ILE A 90 31.25 -12.99 6.51
N VAL A 91 32.09 -12.06 6.01
CA VAL A 91 33.44 -11.85 6.55
C VAL A 91 33.42 -11.43 8.02
N CYS A 92 32.52 -10.52 8.39
CA CYS A 92 32.34 -10.10 9.78
C CYS A 92 31.97 -11.28 10.68
N TYR A 93 31.05 -12.13 10.20
CA TYR A 93 30.62 -13.33 10.90
C TYR A 93 31.78 -14.35 11.05
N ASP A 94 32.48 -14.70 9.98
CA ASP A 94 33.60 -15.65 9.98
C ASP A 94 34.75 -15.19 10.89
N SER A 95 34.92 -13.87 11.03
CA SER A 95 35.88 -13.24 11.94
C SER A 95 35.41 -13.17 13.40
N LYS A 96 34.31 -13.84 13.74
CA LYS A 96 33.73 -13.96 15.10
C LYS A 96 33.23 -12.66 15.73
N VAL A 97 32.76 -11.70 14.92
CA VAL A 97 32.26 -10.42 15.44
C VAL A 97 31.14 -10.61 16.47
N CYS A 98 30.27 -11.61 16.29
CA CYS A 98 29.11 -11.86 17.15
C CYS A 98 29.51 -12.24 18.58
N ASP A 99 30.63 -12.96 18.77
CA ASP A 99 31.14 -13.32 20.08
C ASP A 99 31.57 -12.08 20.87
N TYR A 100 32.25 -11.14 20.20
CA TYR A 100 32.69 -9.88 20.80
C TYR A 100 31.49 -9.00 21.17
N LEU A 101 30.48 -8.91 20.30
CA LEU A 101 29.24 -8.17 20.60
C LEU A 101 28.50 -8.79 21.79
N ASN A 102 28.40 -10.12 21.86
CA ASN A 102 27.75 -10.81 22.96
C ASN A 102 28.45 -10.55 24.30
N TYR A 103 29.79 -10.54 24.30
CA TYR A 103 30.57 -10.17 25.50
C TYR A 103 30.27 -8.73 25.96
N LEU A 104 30.25 -7.77 25.02
CA LEU A 104 29.96 -6.37 25.33
C LEU A 104 28.56 -6.19 25.91
N LEU A 105 27.55 -6.88 25.37
CA LEU A 105 26.17 -6.82 25.88
C LEU A 105 26.02 -7.35 27.31
N ARG A 106 26.75 -8.43 27.65
CA ARG A 106 26.65 -9.08 28.97
C ARG A 106 27.42 -8.35 30.07
N SER A 107 28.40 -7.53 29.70
CA SER A 107 29.35 -6.94 30.65
C SER A 107 28.78 -5.69 31.36
N GLN A 108 27.75 -5.87 32.19
CA GLN A 108 27.07 -4.79 32.91
C GLN A 108 27.99 -3.96 33.84
N GLN A 109 29.10 -4.54 34.34
CA GLN A 109 30.03 -3.84 35.25
C GLN A 109 30.93 -2.81 34.56
N ILE A 110 31.11 -2.90 33.24
CA ILE A 110 31.95 -1.99 32.45
C ILE A 110 31.34 -0.59 32.39
N TYR A 111 30.01 -0.51 32.27
CA TYR A 111 29.30 0.73 31.96
C TYR A 111 28.99 1.61 33.15
N ASN A 112 29.04 1.09 34.38
CA ASN A 112 28.80 1.87 35.60
C ASN A 112 29.81 3.03 35.81
N LYS A 113 30.88 3.10 35.00
CA LYS A 113 31.91 4.14 35.04
C LYS A 113 31.92 5.05 33.80
N CYS A 114 31.04 4.81 32.82
CA CYS A 114 30.95 5.58 31.57
C CYS A 114 29.79 6.58 31.63
N ASP A 115 29.81 7.58 30.73
CA ASP A 115 28.70 8.52 30.63
C ASP A 115 27.45 7.85 30.01
N PHE A 116 26.26 8.38 30.31
CA PHE A 116 25.00 7.85 29.79
C PHE A 116 24.96 7.87 28.26
N ASP A 117 25.42 8.98 27.66
CA ASP A 117 25.43 9.17 26.21
C ASP A 117 26.38 8.17 25.52
N GLU A 118 27.57 7.97 26.08
CA GLU A 118 28.56 7.01 25.55
C GLU A 118 28.06 5.56 25.64
N GLU A 119 27.39 5.19 26.74
CA GLU A 119 26.74 3.88 26.89
C GLU A 119 25.65 3.68 25.83
N MET A 120 24.81 4.71 25.62
CA MET A 120 23.69 4.65 24.68
C MET A 120 24.18 4.56 23.23
N GLU A 121 25.20 5.34 22.86
CA GLU A 121 25.79 5.34 21.52
C GLU A 121 26.41 3.98 21.17
N LEU A 122 27.16 3.39 22.10
CA LEU A 122 27.73 2.05 21.91
C LEU A 122 26.64 0.99 21.74
N LYS A 123 25.64 0.96 22.62
CA LYS A 123 24.54 -0.02 22.55
C LYS A 123 23.71 0.15 21.29
N THR A 124 23.51 1.39 20.84
CA THR A 124 22.88 1.68 19.55
C THR A 124 23.66 1.08 18.39
N ALA A 125 24.98 1.34 18.33
CA ALA A 125 25.85 0.82 17.28
C ALA A 125 25.90 -0.72 17.26
N ILE A 126 25.93 -1.37 18.44
CA ILE A 126 25.85 -2.83 18.55
C ILE A 126 24.52 -3.33 17.99
N ALA A 127 23.39 -2.73 18.39
CA ALA A 127 22.08 -3.13 17.91
C ALA A 127 21.94 -2.96 16.38
N GLU A 128 22.44 -1.86 15.83
CA GLU A 128 22.43 -1.60 14.38
C GLU A 128 23.27 -2.60 13.60
N LEU A 129 24.48 -2.93 14.08
CA LEU A 129 25.31 -3.95 13.45
C LEU A 129 24.63 -5.33 13.49
N ILE A 130 24.03 -5.70 14.63
CA ILE A 130 23.29 -6.97 14.73
C ILE A 130 22.11 -6.98 13.74
N MET A 131 21.34 -5.89 13.68
CA MET A 131 20.24 -5.75 12.72
C MET A 131 20.75 -5.90 11.28
N ALA A 132 21.82 -5.20 10.89
CA ALA A 132 22.40 -5.30 9.55
C ALA A 132 22.83 -6.74 9.18
N LEU A 133 23.30 -7.53 10.16
CA LEU A 133 23.69 -8.93 9.96
C LEU A 133 22.50 -9.91 9.84
N ILE A 134 21.30 -9.53 10.28
CA ILE A 134 20.10 -10.41 10.28
C ILE A 134 18.93 -9.90 9.44
N GLU A 135 19.00 -8.66 8.96
CA GLU A 135 17.91 -7.96 8.29
C GLU A 135 17.50 -8.69 6.99
N GLU A 136 18.46 -9.13 6.18
CA GLU A 136 18.19 -9.76 4.88
C GLU A 136 18.02 -11.30 4.96
N ASN A 137 16.90 -11.79 4.43
CA ASN A 137 16.68 -13.18 4.07
C ASN A 137 17.53 -13.53 2.84
N ILE A 138 18.41 -14.54 2.98
CA ILE A 138 19.22 -15.08 1.90
C ILE A 138 18.40 -16.12 1.13
N ARG A 139 18.31 -15.99 -0.20
CA ARG A 139 17.74 -17.04 -1.05
C ARG A 139 18.73 -18.18 -1.18
N CYS A 140 18.32 -19.39 -0.82
CA CYS A 140 19.02 -20.61 -1.20
C CYS A 140 18.71 -20.96 -2.68
N ASP A 141 18.97 -20.06 -3.62
CA ASP A 141 18.92 -20.42 -5.04
C ASP A 141 20.17 -21.25 -5.35
N LYS A 142 19.97 -22.47 -5.85
CA LYS A 142 21.05 -23.41 -6.25
C LYS A 142 21.96 -22.85 -7.35
N ASP A 143 21.55 -21.78 -8.05
CA ASP A 143 22.25 -21.18 -9.18
C ASP A 143 22.79 -19.76 -8.91
N SER A 144 22.62 -19.22 -7.70
CA SER A 144 23.26 -17.95 -7.31
C SER A 144 24.75 -18.20 -7.03
N GLU A 145 25.64 -17.23 -7.26
CA GLU A 145 27.03 -17.29 -6.77
C GLU A 145 27.09 -17.62 -5.25
N ALA A 146 26.02 -17.36 -4.49
CA ALA A 146 25.83 -17.79 -3.10
C ALA A 146 25.77 -19.33 -2.90
N ALA A 147 25.34 -20.10 -3.90
CA ALA A 147 25.39 -21.56 -3.89
C ALA A 147 26.83 -22.08 -3.94
N GLY A 148 27.73 -21.38 -4.64
CA GLY A 148 29.16 -21.66 -4.61
C GLY A 148 29.75 -21.51 -3.20
N TYR A 149 29.29 -20.51 -2.43
CA TYR A 149 29.71 -20.32 -1.04
C TYR A 149 29.08 -21.33 -0.06
N ALA A 150 27.83 -21.76 -0.30
CA ALA A 150 27.22 -22.86 0.45
C ALA A 150 27.94 -24.21 0.20
N GLN A 151 28.55 -24.40 -0.97
CA GLN A 151 29.36 -25.56 -1.31
C GLN A 151 30.73 -25.54 -0.60
N ILE A 152 31.32 -24.36 -0.39
CA ILE A 152 32.58 -24.19 0.37
C ILE A 152 32.39 -24.49 1.86
N LEU A 153 31.18 -24.28 2.42
CA LEU A 153 30.86 -24.60 3.81
C LEU A 153 30.62 -26.10 4.08
N GLY A 154 30.71 -26.97 3.06
CA GLY A 154 30.33 -28.38 3.14
C GLY A 154 31.43 -29.43 2.99
N GLU A 155 32.69 -29.08 2.72
CA GLU A 155 33.69 -30.08 2.33
C GLU A 155 34.40 -30.83 3.48
N ASN A 156 34.02 -30.63 4.74
CA ASN A 156 34.60 -31.42 5.84
C ASN A 156 33.55 -31.89 6.85
N SER A 157 32.64 -32.75 6.43
CA SER A 157 32.14 -33.87 7.25
C SER A 157 31.10 -34.70 6.51
N ASN A 158 31.26 -36.01 6.61
CA ASN A 158 30.31 -36.99 6.10
C ASN A 158 28.89 -36.73 6.62
N GLY A 159 27.95 -36.50 5.69
CA GLY A 159 26.52 -36.70 5.91
C GLY A 159 25.72 -35.41 6.18
N TYR A 160 24.87 -35.05 5.20
CA TYR A 160 23.65 -34.26 5.35
C TYR A 160 23.63 -33.18 6.45
N SER A 161 24.22 -32.01 6.16
CA SER A 161 23.83 -30.78 6.84
C SER A 161 23.70 -29.67 5.81
N LYS A 162 22.47 -29.25 5.52
CA LYS A 162 22.20 -28.02 4.77
C LYS A 162 22.83 -26.87 5.59
N ALA A 163 23.81 -26.16 5.03
CA ALA A 163 24.42 -25.00 5.67
C ALA A 163 23.33 -24.03 6.18
N LYS A 164 23.37 -23.68 7.46
CA LYS A 164 22.42 -22.74 8.07
C LYS A 164 22.68 -21.34 7.50
N PRO A 165 21.64 -20.54 7.17
CA PRO A 165 21.81 -19.15 6.76
C PRO A 165 22.53 -18.34 7.84
N ASN A 166 23.40 -17.40 7.46
CA ASN A 166 24.17 -16.56 8.39
C ASN A 166 23.31 -15.91 9.48
N SER A 167 22.12 -15.41 9.13
CA SER A 167 21.19 -14.79 10.07
C SER A 167 20.74 -15.74 11.19
N VAL A 168 20.56 -17.02 10.89
CA VAL A 168 20.22 -18.06 11.88
C VAL A 168 21.39 -18.31 12.82
N VAL A 169 22.62 -18.27 12.31
CA VAL A 169 23.80 -18.52 13.16
C VAL A 169 24.11 -17.32 14.05
N VAL A 170 23.94 -16.08 13.54
CA VAL A 170 24.01 -14.86 14.37
C VAL A 170 23.01 -14.92 15.53
N LYS A 171 21.77 -15.38 15.27
CA LYS A 171 20.76 -15.63 16.31
C LYS A 171 21.26 -16.65 17.34
N ASP A 172 21.77 -17.79 16.89
CA ASP A 172 22.25 -18.87 17.76
C ASP A 172 23.46 -18.41 18.62
N THR A 173 24.34 -17.55 18.10
CA THR A 173 25.54 -17.05 18.81
C THR A 173 25.24 -15.95 19.84
N ILE A 174 24.40 -14.97 19.49
CA ILE A 174 24.04 -13.88 20.41
C ILE A 174 23.10 -14.40 21.51
N GLY A 175 22.13 -15.22 21.12
CA GLY A 175 21.11 -15.79 21.98
C GLY A 175 19.92 -14.85 22.22
N PRO A 176 18.67 -15.35 22.14
CA PRO A 176 17.47 -14.55 22.41
C PRO A 176 17.40 -14.04 23.85
N GLU A 177 18.04 -14.72 24.80
CA GLU A 177 18.06 -14.37 26.23
C GLU A 177 18.71 -13.00 26.46
N VAL A 178 19.85 -12.75 25.81
CA VAL A 178 20.63 -11.51 25.98
C VAL A 178 19.84 -10.33 25.44
N VAL A 179 19.25 -10.48 24.25
CA VAL A 179 18.42 -9.45 23.63
C VAL A 179 17.18 -9.15 24.50
N CYS A 180 16.57 -10.19 25.10
CA CYS A 180 15.46 -10.03 26.03
C CYS A 180 15.81 -9.23 27.28
N GLN A 181 16.97 -9.54 27.87
CA GLN A 181 17.47 -8.80 29.03
C GLN A 181 17.70 -7.32 28.69
N MET A 182 18.24 -7.02 27.51
CA MET A 182 18.55 -5.66 27.10
C MET A 182 17.30 -4.77 27.02
N PHE A 183 16.27 -5.13 26.25
CA PHE A 183 15.08 -4.26 26.16
C PHE A 183 14.26 -4.25 27.47
N ALA A 184 14.30 -5.32 28.27
CA ALA A 184 13.67 -5.32 29.60
C ALA A 184 14.38 -4.35 30.56
N ASP A 185 15.71 -4.36 30.59
CA ASP A 185 16.52 -3.42 31.38
C ASP A 185 16.24 -1.96 30.95
N PHE A 186 16.12 -1.70 29.64
CA PHE A 186 15.75 -0.37 29.14
C PHE A 186 14.33 0.03 29.55
N TYR A 187 13.36 -0.88 29.49
CA TYR A 187 12.00 -0.59 29.96
C TYR A 187 11.96 -0.22 31.45
N GLU A 188 12.69 -0.95 32.30
CA GLU A 188 12.81 -0.64 33.73
C GLU A 188 13.45 0.74 33.96
N ARG A 189 14.53 1.07 33.23
CA ARG A 189 15.17 2.39 33.32
C ARG A 189 14.24 3.52 32.88
N TYR A 190 13.42 3.31 31.85
CA TYR A 190 12.45 4.31 31.38
C TYR A 190 11.37 4.64 32.42
N HIS A 191 10.84 3.60 33.08
CA HIS A 191 9.77 3.73 34.08
C HIS A 191 10.28 4.01 35.49
N SER A 192 11.60 4.02 35.71
CA SER A 192 12.19 4.29 37.02
C SER A 192 11.94 5.74 37.45
N PRO A 193 11.21 5.97 38.57
CA PRO A 193 10.91 7.32 39.05
C PRO A 193 12.12 8.06 39.62
N HIS A 194 13.23 7.36 39.87
CA HIS A 194 14.45 7.90 40.47
C HIS A 194 15.43 8.48 39.44
N LEU A 195 15.24 8.21 38.15
CA LEU A 195 16.14 8.67 37.08
C LEU A 195 15.56 9.94 36.44
N GLN A 196 16.08 11.11 36.82
CA GLN A 196 15.74 12.40 36.19
C GLN A 196 16.50 12.54 34.87
N LEU A 197 15.94 11.96 33.80
CA LEU A 197 16.44 12.12 32.44
C LEU A 197 15.74 13.29 31.74
N ASP A 198 16.46 13.99 30.84
CA ASP A 198 15.83 14.95 29.95
C ASP A 198 14.89 14.23 28.96
N LYS A 199 14.04 14.99 28.27
CA LYS A 199 13.10 14.44 27.29
C LYS A 199 13.82 13.72 26.14
N ASP A 200 14.98 14.23 25.74
CA ASP A 200 15.76 13.68 24.63
C ASP A 200 16.41 12.35 25.06
N ASP A 201 17.10 12.32 26.21
CA ASP A 201 17.67 11.09 26.80
C ASP A 201 16.62 9.98 27.00
N ARG A 202 15.40 10.36 27.38
CA ARG A 202 14.27 9.42 27.52
C ARG A 202 13.85 8.82 26.18
N GLU A 203 13.88 9.60 25.10
CA GLU A 203 13.53 9.12 23.78
C GLU A 203 14.65 8.23 23.20
N ASP A 204 15.91 8.55 23.46
CA ASP A 204 17.06 7.71 23.07
C ASP A 204 17.03 6.35 23.76
N LEU A 205 16.72 6.34 25.06
CA LEU A 205 16.54 5.12 25.83
C LEU A 205 15.43 4.22 25.27
N LEU A 206 14.32 4.82 24.82
CA LEU A 206 13.27 4.10 24.11
C LEU A 206 13.75 3.60 22.76
N ASN A 207 14.42 4.43 21.96
CA ASN A 207 14.91 4.07 20.62
C ASN A 207 15.80 2.82 20.68
N VAL A 208 16.74 2.77 21.61
CA VAL A 208 17.63 1.61 21.79
C VAL A 208 16.85 0.38 22.26
N GLY A 209 15.94 0.53 23.22
CA GLY A 209 15.06 -0.56 23.66
C GLY A 209 14.24 -1.16 22.52
N PHE A 210 13.67 -0.32 21.64
CA PHE A 210 12.93 -0.79 20.46
C PHE A 210 13.82 -1.50 19.44
N LYS A 211 15.06 -1.05 19.21
CA LYS A 211 16.02 -1.74 18.32
C LYS A 211 16.28 -3.18 18.80
N TYR A 212 16.55 -3.38 20.09
CA TYR A 212 16.70 -4.73 20.65
C TYR A 212 15.40 -5.55 20.58
N PHE A 213 14.25 -4.94 20.83
CA PHE A 213 12.97 -5.64 20.66
C PHE A 213 12.72 -6.09 19.21
N HIS A 214 13.09 -5.26 18.22
CA HIS A 214 13.00 -5.61 16.79
C HIS A 214 13.97 -6.73 16.41
N ILE A 215 15.18 -6.76 16.97
CA ILE A 215 16.11 -7.90 16.86
C ILE A 215 15.44 -9.17 17.39
N PHE A 216 14.80 -9.11 18.56
CA PHE A 216 14.09 -10.27 19.11
C PHE A 216 12.93 -10.73 18.21
N LYS A 217 12.11 -9.80 17.70
CA LYS A 217 11.03 -10.13 16.74
C LYS A 217 11.60 -10.79 15.48
N ARG A 218 12.76 -10.33 15.00
CA ARG A 218 13.45 -10.95 13.89
C ARG A 218 13.97 -12.36 14.23
N PHE A 219 14.48 -12.58 15.44
CA PHE A 219 14.84 -13.91 15.92
C PHE A 219 13.64 -14.85 15.96
N GLN A 220 12.45 -14.35 16.33
CA GLN A 220 11.20 -15.12 16.26
C GLN A 220 10.88 -15.58 14.82
N ASP A 221 11.04 -14.70 13.82
CA ASP A 221 10.79 -15.06 12.42
C ASP A 221 11.80 -16.07 11.85
N LEU A 222 13.04 -16.07 12.36
CA LEU A 222 14.10 -16.98 11.92
C LEU A 222 13.97 -18.39 12.52
N GLU A 223 13.22 -18.55 13.62
CA GLU A 223 13.00 -19.84 14.27
C GLU A 223 11.98 -20.68 13.52
N ARG A 224 12.41 -21.83 12.99
CA ARG A 224 11.52 -22.77 12.29
C ARG A 224 11.09 -23.88 13.25
N GLY A 225 9.87 -23.79 13.78
CA GLY A 225 9.19 -24.91 14.44
C GLY A 225 9.02 -24.82 15.97
N LYS A 226 9.69 -23.88 16.66
CA LYS A 226 9.42 -23.57 18.07
C LYS A 226 9.01 -22.11 18.20
N GLU A 227 7.83 -21.85 18.76
CA GLU A 227 7.39 -20.49 19.03
C GLU A 227 8.24 -19.93 20.19
N LEU A 228 9.19 -19.06 19.87
CA LEU A 228 9.97 -18.31 20.86
C LEU A 228 9.02 -17.36 21.60
N ARG A 229 8.50 -17.76 22.75
CA ARG A 229 7.59 -16.90 23.52
C ARG A 229 8.39 -15.92 24.36
N LEU A 230 8.10 -14.64 24.17
CA LEU A 230 8.71 -13.53 24.90
C LEU A 230 8.65 -13.76 26.43
N GLU A 231 7.54 -14.30 26.92
CA GLU A 231 7.30 -14.61 28.33
C GLU A 231 8.27 -15.62 28.94
N ASP A 232 8.80 -16.54 28.14
CA ASP A 232 9.73 -17.58 28.63
C ASP A 232 11.07 -16.96 29.02
N TYR A 233 11.47 -15.89 28.34
CA TYR A 233 12.77 -15.24 28.47
C TYR A 233 12.79 -14.08 29.48
N LEU A 234 11.63 -13.60 29.93
CA LEU A 234 11.51 -12.48 30.88
C LEU A 234 11.60 -12.90 32.36
N ASN A 235 11.72 -14.20 32.65
CA ASN A 235 11.74 -14.73 34.03
C ASN A 235 13.14 -14.72 34.70
N PHE A 236 14.09 -13.94 34.18
CA PHE A 236 15.48 -13.93 34.70
C PHE A 236 15.66 -13.09 35.97
N ARG A 237 14.77 -12.13 36.24
CA ARG A 237 14.76 -11.31 37.47
C ARG A 237 13.34 -11.20 38.04
N PRO A 238 13.17 -11.14 39.38
CA PRO A 238 11.85 -11.02 40.00
C PRO A 238 11.12 -9.71 39.64
N SER A 239 11.83 -8.60 39.50
CA SER A 239 11.26 -7.30 39.11
C SER A 239 10.64 -7.35 37.71
N VAL A 240 11.41 -7.87 36.75
CA VAL A 240 11.00 -8.03 35.35
C VAL A 240 9.90 -9.07 35.20
N ALA A 241 9.96 -10.18 35.95
CA ALA A 241 8.95 -11.24 35.91
C ALA A 241 7.54 -10.73 36.29
N ASN A 242 7.45 -9.79 37.24
CA ASN A 242 6.19 -9.16 37.62
C ASN A 242 5.66 -8.19 36.54
N LEU A 243 6.57 -7.56 35.79
CA LEU A 243 6.25 -6.59 34.73
C LEU A 243 6.15 -7.21 33.34
N LYS A 244 6.29 -8.54 33.21
CA LYS A 244 6.42 -9.21 31.91
C LYS A 244 5.28 -8.85 30.93
N GLU A 245 4.04 -8.85 31.39
CA GLU A 245 2.89 -8.54 30.53
C GLU A 245 2.89 -7.07 30.09
N GLU A 246 3.33 -6.16 30.95
CA GLU A 246 3.38 -4.73 30.65
C GLU A 246 4.48 -4.43 29.63
N ILE A 247 5.65 -5.06 29.79
CA ILE A 247 6.77 -4.99 28.84
C ILE A 247 6.31 -5.51 27.47
N CYS A 248 5.71 -6.70 27.42
CA CYS A 248 5.20 -7.28 26.18
C CYS A 248 4.19 -6.35 25.50
N LYS A 249 3.17 -5.90 26.25
CA LYS A 249 2.12 -5.02 25.71
C LYS A 249 2.69 -3.70 25.21
N PHE A 250 3.64 -3.10 25.92
CA PHE A 250 4.26 -1.82 25.53
C PHE A 250 5.01 -1.90 24.21
N TYR A 251 5.89 -2.89 24.05
CA TYR A 251 6.69 -3.04 22.84
C TYR A 251 5.85 -3.52 21.65
N GLU A 252 4.90 -4.43 21.86
CA GLU A 252 4.01 -4.92 20.80
C GLU A 252 2.99 -3.87 20.35
N SER A 253 2.44 -3.06 21.26
CA SER A 253 1.49 -2.01 20.88
C SER A 253 2.13 -0.93 20.01
N ASN A 254 3.44 -0.73 20.13
CA ASN A 254 4.19 0.34 19.48
C ASN A 254 5.12 -0.18 18.37
N THR A 255 5.01 -1.45 17.99
CA THR A 255 5.73 -2.04 16.86
C THR A 255 4.76 -2.45 15.77
N MET A 256 5.16 -2.24 14.52
CA MET A 256 4.46 -2.79 13.35
C MET A 256 5.48 -3.40 12.40
N SER A 257 5.02 -4.29 11.52
CA SER A 257 5.84 -4.91 10.49
C SER A 257 5.23 -4.71 9.10
N ILE A 258 6.10 -4.71 8.10
CA ILE A 258 5.73 -4.77 6.69
C ILE A 258 6.58 -5.81 5.96
N GLU A 259 6.06 -6.31 4.85
CA GLU A 259 6.82 -7.14 3.91
C GLU A 259 7.27 -6.31 2.70
N VAL A 260 8.52 -6.49 2.30
CA VAL A 260 9.16 -5.75 1.21
C VAL A 260 9.84 -6.74 0.28
N LEU A 261 9.72 -6.54 -1.03
CA LEU A 261 10.43 -7.31 -2.05
C LEU A 261 11.75 -6.61 -2.39
N LYS A 262 12.89 -7.28 -2.15
CA LYS A 262 14.23 -6.82 -2.54
C LYS A 262 14.94 -7.95 -3.28
N ASP A 263 15.43 -7.67 -4.50
CA ASP A 263 16.15 -8.63 -5.34
C ASP A 263 15.44 -9.98 -5.53
N GLY A 264 14.11 -9.94 -5.63
CA GLY A 264 13.27 -11.13 -5.80
C GLY A 264 12.99 -11.91 -4.50
N ASN A 265 13.48 -11.44 -3.34
CA ASN A 265 13.24 -12.03 -2.02
C ASN A 265 12.32 -11.17 -1.17
N LEU A 266 11.43 -11.84 -0.44
CA LEU A 266 10.63 -11.17 0.57
C LEU A 266 11.44 -10.95 1.84
N GLN A 267 11.36 -9.73 2.36
CA GLN A 267 12.00 -9.27 3.57
C GLN A 267 10.94 -8.75 4.52
N LYS A 268 11.11 -8.98 5.82
CA LYS A 268 10.20 -8.47 6.85
C LYS A 268 10.91 -7.40 7.66
N VAL A 269 10.33 -6.20 7.69
CA VAL A 269 10.91 -5.04 8.37
C VAL A 269 10.04 -4.68 9.56
N TYR A 270 10.65 -4.55 10.74
CA TYR A 270 10.00 -4.03 11.94
C TYR A 270 10.41 -2.59 12.17
N PHE A 271 9.46 -1.77 12.61
CA PHE A 271 9.70 -0.37 12.92
C PHE A 271 8.83 0.10 14.07
N ARG A 272 9.26 1.18 14.74
CA ARG A 272 8.56 1.78 15.87
C ARG A 272 7.46 2.71 15.37
N VAL A 273 6.28 2.60 15.98
CA VAL A 273 5.14 3.50 15.76
C VAL A 273 4.89 4.30 17.03
N ARG A 274 5.12 5.61 16.96
CA ARG A 274 4.96 6.53 18.11
C ARG A 274 3.50 6.71 18.52
N ASP A 275 2.63 7.07 17.58
CA ASP A 275 1.20 7.28 17.85
C ASP A 275 0.31 6.77 16.70
N LYS A 276 -0.55 5.80 17.02
CA LYS A 276 -1.52 5.21 16.08
C LYS A 276 -2.79 6.05 15.92
N LYS A 277 -3.08 6.97 16.85
CA LYS A 277 -4.30 7.80 16.86
C LYS A 277 -4.24 9.00 15.93
N VAL A 278 -3.09 9.23 15.32
CA VAL A 278 -2.85 10.34 14.37
C VAL A 278 -3.73 10.23 13.12
N LEU A 279 -4.15 9.01 12.74
CA LEU A 279 -4.97 8.78 11.56
C LEU A 279 -6.47 8.87 11.86
N ARG A 280 -7.16 9.84 11.25
CA ARG A 280 -8.61 10.04 11.38
C ARG A 280 -9.41 8.89 10.76
N GLN A 281 -10.50 8.50 11.43
CA GLN A 281 -11.41 7.48 10.90
C GLN A 281 -12.11 7.92 9.60
N GLU A 282 -12.42 9.21 9.47
CA GLU A 282 -13.04 9.78 8.26
C GLU A 282 -12.16 9.57 7.02
N VAL A 283 -10.85 9.79 7.15
CA VAL A 283 -9.87 9.56 6.07
C VAL A 283 -9.75 8.07 5.73
N LYS A 284 -9.82 7.19 6.73
CA LYS A 284 -9.85 5.74 6.50
C LYS A 284 -11.08 5.31 5.71
N ASP A 285 -12.23 5.88 6.04
CA ASP A 285 -13.49 5.58 5.36
C ASP A 285 -13.50 6.13 3.93
N GLU A 286 -12.94 7.33 3.70
CA GLU A 286 -12.80 7.92 2.37
C GLU A 286 -11.86 7.10 1.49
N PHE A 287 -10.66 6.77 2.00
CA PHE A 287 -9.72 5.85 1.35
C PHE A 287 -10.39 4.49 1.03
N LYS A 288 -11.19 3.96 1.95
CA LYS A 288 -11.90 2.69 1.72
C LYS A 288 -12.78 2.75 0.47
N TYR A 289 -13.47 3.85 0.19
CA TYR A 289 -14.43 3.89 -0.91
C TYR A 289 -13.89 4.49 -2.21
N GLU A 290 -12.91 5.39 -2.15
CA GLU A 290 -12.42 6.14 -3.32
C GLU A 290 -11.23 5.50 -4.05
N VAL A 291 -10.51 4.56 -3.41
CA VAL A 291 -9.34 3.90 -4.04
C VAL A 291 -9.69 3.11 -5.29
N ASP A 292 -8.90 3.28 -6.35
CA ASP A 292 -9.00 2.51 -7.59
C ASP A 292 -8.66 1.03 -7.37
N ARG A 293 -9.64 0.16 -7.60
CA ARG A 293 -9.52 -1.31 -7.47
C ARG A 293 -9.56 -2.04 -8.81
N SER A 294 -9.35 -1.32 -9.92
CA SER A 294 -9.40 -1.89 -11.28
C SER A 294 -8.36 -2.98 -11.52
N SER A 295 -7.15 -2.83 -10.97
CA SER A 295 -6.08 -3.83 -11.05
C SER A 295 -5.19 -3.80 -9.80
N ALA A 296 -4.46 -4.88 -9.55
CA ALA A 296 -3.49 -4.96 -8.45
C ALA A 296 -2.45 -3.81 -8.49
N ALA A 297 -1.92 -3.52 -9.69
CA ALA A 297 -0.93 -2.46 -9.87
C ALA A 297 -1.53 -1.06 -9.68
N ASN A 298 -2.74 -0.81 -10.19
CA ASN A 298 -3.42 0.47 -10.00
C ASN A 298 -3.79 0.69 -8.53
N LYS A 299 -4.24 -0.36 -7.83
CA LYS A 299 -4.54 -0.34 -6.39
C LYS A 299 -3.35 0.15 -5.57
N LEU A 300 -2.15 -0.37 -5.84
CA LEU A 300 -0.92 0.05 -5.16
C LEU A 300 -0.42 1.44 -5.57
N ARG A 301 -0.56 1.80 -6.85
CA ARG A 301 -0.19 3.14 -7.34
C ARG A 301 -1.04 4.21 -6.69
N ASP A 302 -2.36 4.04 -6.74
CA ASP A 302 -3.30 4.95 -6.12
C ASP A 302 -3.11 4.98 -4.60
N PHE A 303 -2.85 3.83 -3.97
CA PHE A 303 -2.44 3.78 -2.56
C PHE A 303 -1.21 4.66 -2.28
N CYS A 304 -0.15 4.62 -3.09
CA CYS A 304 1.01 5.48 -2.92
C CYS A 304 0.71 6.98 -3.07
N ASP A 305 -0.23 7.35 -3.94
CA ASP A 305 -0.66 8.74 -4.07
C ASP A 305 -1.46 9.18 -2.83
N TRP A 306 -2.38 8.33 -2.36
CA TRP A 306 -3.06 8.51 -1.07
C TRP A 306 -2.08 8.59 0.12
N LEU A 307 -1.02 7.78 0.14
CA LEU A 307 0.00 7.81 1.19
C LEU A 307 0.65 9.19 1.29
N LYS A 308 1.08 9.77 0.16
CA LYS A 308 1.67 11.12 0.10
C LYS A 308 0.72 12.16 0.69
N GLU A 309 -0.57 12.05 0.38
CA GLU A 309 -1.57 12.99 0.85
C GLU A 309 -1.91 12.84 2.33
N ILE A 310 -2.12 11.61 2.79
CA ILE A 310 -2.41 11.32 4.20
C ILE A 310 -1.23 11.76 5.06
N ILE A 311 0.02 11.54 4.64
CA ILE A 311 1.20 12.01 5.38
C ILE A 311 1.23 13.54 5.46
N ASN A 312 0.95 14.23 4.35
CA ASN A 312 0.88 15.69 4.33
C ASN A 312 -0.25 16.23 5.24
N ASP A 313 -1.39 15.55 5.26
CA ASP A 313 -2.53 15.86 6.13
C ASP A 313 -2.19 15.63 7.62
N ILE A 314 -1.53 14.52 7.95
CA ILE A 314 -1.02 14.24 9.30
C ILE A 314 -0.04 15.32 9.76
N GLN A 315 0.91 15.71 8.91
CA GLN A 315 1.86 16.78 9.23
C GLN A 315 1.17 18.13 9.45
N TRP A 316 0.14 18.43 8.65
CA TRP A 316 -0.71 19.59 8.84
C TRP A 316 -1.42 19.55 10.19
N GLN A 317 -2.06 18.42 10.53
CA GLN A 317 -2.75 18.25 11.81
C GLN A 317 -1.82 18.38 13.01
N LYS A 318 -0.64 17.74 12.98
CA LYS A 318 0.38 17.89 14.02
C LYS A 318 0.74 19.37 14.26
N ARG A 319 0.84 20.16 13.17
CA ARG A 319 1.11 21.60 13.25
C ARG A 319 -0.07 22.41 13.79
N VAL A 320 -1.31 22.05 13.45
CA VAL A 320 -2.50 22.74 13.99
C VAL A 320 -2.67 22.43 15.48
N LEU A 321 -2.48 21.16 15.86
CA LEU A 321 -2.61 20.68 17.25
C LEU A 321 -1.49 21.16 18.17
N SER A 322 -0.33 21.57 17.64
CA SER A 322 0.73 22.18 18.46
C SER A 322 0.30 23.53 19.07
N SER A 323 -0.66 24.20 18.45
CA SER A 323 -1.28 25.42 18.98
C SER A 323 -2.48 25.09 19.87
N ARG A 324 -2.59 25.73 21.04
CA ARG A 324 -3.74 25.54 21.95
C ARG A 324 -5.08 25.92 21.31
N VAL A 325 -5.09 26.97 20.49
CA VAL A 325 -6.29 27.44 19.77
C VAL A 325 -6.71 26.43 18.69
N GLY A 326 -5.76 25.96 17.87
CA GLY A 326 -6.04 24.93 16.87
C GLY A 326 -6.53 23.64 17.49
N ALA A 327 -5.92 23.21 18.60
CA ALA A 327 -6.37 22.04 19.35
C ALA A 327 -7.82 22.19 19.85
N PHE A 328 -8.23 23.35 20.36
CA PHE A 328 -9.62 23.58 20.78
C PHE A 328 -10.61 23.37 19.63
N PHE A 329 -10.35 23.94 18.45
CA PHE A 329 -11.25 23.85 17.31
C PHE A 329 -11.32 22.43 16.70
N VAL A 330 -10.20 21.72 16.65
CA VAL A 330 -10.14 20.36 16.09
C VAL A 330 -10.86 19.37 17.02
N HIS A 331 -10.59 19.40 18.32
CA HIS A 331 -11.27 18.51 19.29
C HIS A 331 -12.76 18.87 19.44
N GLY A 332 -13.10 20.16 19.31
CA GLY A 332 -14.48 20.65 19.40
C GLY A 332 -15.36 20.36 18.19
N TRP A 333 -14.81 19.91 17.05
CA TRP A 333 -15.54 19.73 15.77
C TRP A 333 -16.88 19.02 15.92
N LYS A 334 -16.90 17.83 16.54
CA LYS A 334 -18.14 17.05 16.71
C LYS A 334 -19.13 17.74 17.65
N ALA A 335 -18.63 18.35 18.72
CA ALA A 335 -19.46 19.06 19.69
C ALA A 335 -20.13 20.29 19.07
N PHE A 336 -19.41 21.07 18.26
CA PHE A 336 -19.97 22.25 17.59
C PHE A 336 -21.05 21.86 16.57
N ASN A 337 -20.80 20.83 15.75
CA ASN A 337 -21.79 20.33 14.80
C ASN A 337 -23.06 19.81 15.50
N MET A 338 -22.91 19.03 16.57
CA MET A 338 -24.04 18.53 17.35
C MET A 338 -24.81 19.66 18.05
N ALA A 339 -24.09 20.66 18.59
CA ALA A 339 -24.69 21.84 19.20
C ALA A 339 -25.53 22.63 18.19
N CYS A 340 -25.04 22.88 16.98
CA CYS A 340 -25.82 23.54 15.92
C CYS A 340 -27.11 22.77 15.58
N ILE A 341 -27.03 21.44 15.43
CA ILE A 341 -28.21 20.61 15.14
C ILE A 341 -29.22 20.69 16.29
N LEU A 342 -28.77 20.55 17.53
CA LEU A 342 -29.64 20.60 18.71
C LEU A 342 -30.27 21.98 18.90
N LEU A 343 -29.49 23.05 18.74
CA LEU A 343 -30.00 24.42 18.78
C LEU A 343 -31.02 24.68 17.67
N SER A 344 -30.76 24.20 16.45
CA SER A 344 -31.72 24.27 15.35
C SER A 344 -33.03 23.57 15.69
N LEU A 345 -32.95 22.36 16.25
CA LEU A 345 -34.13 21.60 16.67
C LEU A 345 -34.92 22.33 17.76
N ILE A 346 -34.26 22.88 18.78
CA ILE A 346 -34.90 23.66 19.84
C ILE A 346 -35.60 24.89 19.25
N ILE A 347 -34.91 25.65 18.39
CA ILE A 347 -35.49 26.83 17.73
C ILE A 347 -36.73 26.42 16.91
N CYS A 348 -36.64 25.36 16.12
CA CYS A 348 -37.76 24.85 15.33
C CYS A 348 -38.93 24.36 16.19
N CYS A 349 -38.68 23.73 17.34
CA CYS A 349 -39.73 23.35 18.29
C CYS A 349 -40.42 24.57 18.91
N ILE A 350 -39.67 25.62 19.26
CA ILE A 350 -40.23 26.88 19.76
C ILE A 350 -41.07 27.54 18.67
N VAL A 351 -40.58 27.57 17.43
CA VAL A 351 -41.31 28.07 16.26
C VAL A 351 -42.63 27.32 16.09
N LEU A 352 -42.59 25.98 16.09
CA LEU A 352 -43.76 25.11 15.96
C LEU A 352 -44.81 25.36 17.05
N ALA A 353 -44.39 25.59 18.29
CA ALA A 353 -45.30 25.77 19.42
C ALA A 353 -45.89 27.20 19.54
N THR A 354 -45.22 28.22 19.00
CA THR A 354 -45.51 29.62 19.35
C THR A 354 -45.99 30.49 18.20
N TRP A 355 -45.72 30.12 16.94
CA TRP A 355 -46.10 30.93 15.80
C TRP A 355 -47.61 30.87 15.55
N LYS A 356 -48.23 32.05 15.42
CA LYS A 356 -49.61 32.22 14.97
C LYS A 356 -49.65 33.06 13.71
N ALA A 357 -50.62 32.78 12.84
CA ALA A 357 -50.85 33.57 11.64
C ALA A 357 -51.20 35.03 12.00
N SER A 358 -50.79 35.96 11.14
CA SER A 358 -51.29 37.34 11.18
C SER A 358 -52.75 37.39 10.75
N ASN A 359 -53.48 38.43 11.17
CA ASN A 359 -54.85 38.67 10.71
C ASN A 359 -54.90 39.00 9.21
N ASP A 360 -53.80 39.53 8.66
CA ASP A 360 -53.63 39.75 7.23
C ASP A 360 -52.98 38.52 6.59
N ALA A 361 -53.73 37.80 5.75
CA ALA A 361 -53.26 36.58 5.08
C ALA A 361 -52.05 36.81 4.16
N GLY A 362 -51.82 38.06 3.72
CA GLY A 362 -50.67 38.44 2.88
C GLY A 362 -49.39 38.78 3.66
N ASN A 363 -49.45 38.88 5.00
CA ASN A 363 -48.27 39.20 5.81
C ASN A 363 -47.55 37.90 6.22
N PRO A 364 -46.31 37.66 5.76
CA PRO A 364 -45.59 36.43 6.09
C PRO A 364 -45.12 36.38 7.55
N ILE A 365 -45.11 37.51 8.27
CA ILE A 365 -44.54 37.63 9.61
C ILE A 365 -45.46 36.98 10.66
N PRO A 366 -44.99 35.98 11.42
CA PRO A 366 -45.77 35.30 12.44
C PRO A 366 -45.94 36.17 13.69
N ILE A 367 -47.14 36.14 14.28
CA ILE A 367 -47.41 36.72 15.58
C ILE A 367 -46.91 35.75 16.66
N ARG A 368 -46.12 36.26 17.60
CA ARG A 368 -45.50 35.48 18.68
C ARG A 368 -45.39 36.29 19.97
N PRO A 369 -45.57 35.68 21.16
CA PRO A 369 -45.39 36.39 22.42
C PRO A 369 -43.94 36.85 22.60
N LYS A 370 -43.75 38.05 23.19
CA LYS A 370 -42.44 38.65 23.48
C LYS A 370 -41.41 37.72 24.15
N PRO A 371 -41.73 36.88 25.17
CA PRO A 371 -40.72 36.02 25.80
C PRO A 371 -40.10 35.03 24.81
N TYR A 372 -40.92 34.44 23.93
CA TYR A 372 -40.43 33.53 22.90
C TYR A 372 -39.66 34.27 21.79
N SER A 373 -40.00 35.55 21.54
CA SER A 373 -39.23 36.44 20.66
C SER A 373 -37.78 36.56 21.11
N THR A 374 -37.60 36.95 22.36
CA THR A 374 -36.29 37.07 22.99
C THR A 374 -35.56 35.74 23.05
N ALA A 375 -36.26 34.63 23.33
CA ALA A 375 -35.65 33.30 23.39
C ALA A 375 -35.01 32.88 22.05
N VAL A 376 -35.72 33.02 20.91
CA VAL A 376 -35.14 32.68 19.59
C VAL A 376 -34.01 33.62 19.21
N LEU A 377 -34.05 34.90 19.62
CA LEU A 377 -32.95 35.82 19.37
C LEU A 377 -31.68 35.36 20.10
N VAL A 378 -31.79 35.03 21.40
CA VAL A 378 -30.66 34.55 22.22
C VAL A 378 -30.12 33.22 21.67
N LEU A 379 -31.00 32.28 21.37
CA LEU A 379 -30.61 30.99 20.79
C LEU A 379 -30.02 31.12 19.38
N GLY A 380 -30.53 32.06 18.57
CA GLY A 380 -30.02 32.36 17.23
C GLY A 380 -28.62 32.98 17.26
N ILE A 381 -28.33 33.87 18.22
CA ILE A 381 -26.98 34.40 18.43
C ILE A 381 -26.02 33.26 18.83
N ALA A 382 -26.43 32.38 19.74
CA ALA A 382 -25.64 31.20 20.11
C ALA A 382 -25.40 30.30 18.88
N HIS A 383 -26.43 30.08 18.06
CA HIS A 383 -26.31 29.29 16.83
C HIS A 383 -25.31 29.92 15.83
N ASN A 384 -25.31 31.25 15.67
CA ASN A 384 -24.33 31.95 14.81
C ASN A 384 -22.89 31.72 15.28
N ILE A 385 -22.65 31.75 16.59
CA ILE A 385 -21.31 31.52 17.17
C ILE A 385 -20.86 30.08 16.88
N PHE A 386 -21.70 29.09 17.15
CA PHE A 386 -21.35 27.69 16.86
C PHE A 386 -21.21 27.43 15.35
N SER A 387 -22.03 28.06 14.51
CA SER A 387 -21.91 27.96 13.06
C SER A 387 -20.59 28.56 12.56
N LEU A 388 -20.12 29.65 13.16
CA LEU A 388 -18.80 30.21 12.87
C LEU A 388 -17.69 29.27 13.33
N PHE A 389 -17.81 28.65 14.51
CA PHE A 389 -16.86 27.65 14.98
C PHE A 389 -16.80 26.43 14.07
N VAL A 390 -17.95 25.95 13.56
CA VAL A 390 -17.97 24.88 12.55
C VAL A 390 -17.21 25.29 11.30
N LEU A 391 -17.40 26.51 10.78
CA LEU A 391 -16.66 26.97 9.61
C LEU A 391 -15.14 27.06 9.87
N ILE A 392 -14.72 27.61 11.01
CA ILE A 392 -13.31 27.69 11.39
C ILE A 392 -12.71 26.30 11.54
N SER A 393 -13.38 25.41 12.27
CA SER A 393 -12.93 24.03 12.44
C SER A 393 -12.85 23.28 11.10
N TYR A 394 -13.76 23.54 10.15
CA TYR A 394 -13.71 22.92 8.82
C TYR A 394 -12.41 23.27 8.08
N PHE A 395 -12.01 24.55 8.08
CA PHE A 395 -10.76 25.00 7.46
C PHE A 395 -9.50 24.59 8.23
N LEU A 396 -9.59 24.39 9.54
CA LEU A 396 -8.45 23.90 10.33
C LEU A 396 -8.24 22.39 10.12
N CYS A 397 -9.33 21.62 10.03
CA CYS A 397 -9.30 20.19 9.79
C CYS A 397 -8.89 19.84 8.34
N ASN A 398 -9.34 20.62 7.36
CA ASN A 398 -9.03 20.40 5.95
C ASN A 398 -8.11 21.52 5.45
N LYS A 399 -6.86 21.20 5.12
CA LYS A 399 -5.87 22.18 4.65
C LYS A 399 -6.41 22.90 3.41
N PRO A 400 -6.81 24.19 3.50
CA PRO A 400 -7.37 24.89 2.36
C PRO A 400 -6.26 25.29 1.39
N TYR A 401 -6.51 25.10 0.10
CA TYR A 401 -5.65 25.68 -0.94
C TYR A 401 -6.46 26.56 -1.88
N VAL A 402 -5.84 27.67 -2.32
CA VAL A 402 -6.43 28.57 -3.31
C VAL A 402 -6.01 28.08 -4.70
N PRO A 403 -6.95 27.73 -5.60
CA PRO A 403 -6.60 27.28 -6.95
C PRO A 403 -6.05 28.44 -7.78
N THR A 404 -4.97 28.17 -8.53
CA THR A 404 -4.40 29.08 -9.53
C THR A 404 -5.40 29.33 -10.67
N ARG A 405 -5.34 30.51 -11.33
CA ARG A 405 -6.23 30.87 -12.46
C ARG A 405 -6.33 29.81 -13.56
N GLU A 406 -5.21 29.17 -13.89
CA GLU A 406 -5.15 28.08 -14.87
C GLU A 406 -6.05 26.88 -14.49
N LYS A 407 -6.14 26.57 -13.19
CA LYS A 407 -6.97 25.47 -12.67
C LYS A 407 -8.45 25.80 -12.74
N VAL A 408 -8.81 27.05 -12.48
CA VAL A 408 -10.19 27.53 -12.61
C VAL A 408 -10.63 27.43 -14.07
N ASN A 409 -9.79 27.86 -15.01
CA ASN A 409 -10.08 27.73 -16.44
C ASN A 409 -10.23 26.26 -16.87
N ALA A 410 -9.35 25.37 -16.42
CA ALA A 410 -9.45 23.93 -16.72
C ALA A 410 -10.74 23.29 -16.17
N TYR A 411 -11.17 23.69 -14.97
CA TYR A 411 -12.44 23.24 -14.38
C TYR A 411 -13.65 23.67 -15.23
N TRP A 412 -13.69 24.94 -15.65
CA TRP A 412 -14.75 25.44 -16.53
C TRP A 412 -14.74 24.79 -17.92
N CYS A 413 -13.56 24.51 -18.48
CA CYS A 413 -13.45 23.77 -19.75
C CYS A 413 -14.05 22.35 -19.64
N ARG A 414 -13.87 21.67 -18.50
CA ARG A 414 -14.46 20.34 -18.24
C ARG A 414 -15.99 20.40 -18.12
N ILE A 415 -16.53 21.40 -17.42
CA ILE A 415 -17.98 21.63 -17.32
C ILE A 415 -18.60 21.90 -18.71
N LEU A 416 -17.88 22.64 -19.56
CA LEU A 416 -18.32 22.96 -20.91
C LEU A 416 -18.07 21.84 -21.94
N SER A 417 -17.58 20.67 -21.51
CA SER A 417 -17.23 19.53 -22.37
C SER A 417 -16.25 19.85 -23.51
N ILE A 418 -15.43 20.90 -23.34
CA ILE A 418 -14.33 21.23 -24.27
C ILE A 418 -13.07 20.55 -23.72
N GLU A 419 -12.98 19.24 -23.93
CA GLU A 419 -11.85 18.44 -23.44
C GLU A 419 -10.62 18.64 -24.35
N THR A 420 -9.62 19.34 -23.84
CA THR A 420 -8.27 19.32 -24.42
C THR A 420 -7.39 18.37 -23.62
N LYS A 421 -6.53 17.57 -24.28
CA LYS A 421 -5.58 16.67 -23.59
C LYS A 421 -4.74 17.41 -22.53
N ALA A 422 -4.43 18.68 -22.77
CA ALA A 422 -3.74 19.55 -21.81
C ALA A 422 -4.56 19.80 -20.53
N SER A 423 -5.87 20.12 -20.66
CA SER A 423 -6.73 20.33 -19.49
C SER A 423 -6.88 19.09 -18.61
N VAL A 424 -6.97 17.89 -19.21
CA VAL A 424 -7.07 16.62 -18.47
C VAL A 424 -5.77 16.28 -17.75
N ALA A 425 -4.60 16.47 -18.41
CA ALA A 425 -3.30 16.22 -17.81
C ALA A 425 -2.96 17.21 -16.67
N VAL A 426 -3.42 18.46 -16.77
CA VAL A 426 -3.25 19.47 -15.71
C VAL A 426 -4.15 19.15 -14.50
N LEU A 427 -5.37 18.69 -14.72
CA LEU A 427 -6.30 18.31 -13.64
C LEU A 427 -5.85 17.03 -12.92
N SER A 428 -5.42 15.99 -13.65
CA SER A 428 -4.99 14.71 -13.06
C SER A 428 -3.70 14.80 -12.25
N LYS A 429 -2.79 15.72 -12.62
CA LYS A 429 -1.49 15.89 -11.92
C LYS A 429 -1.61 16.70 -10.62
N ILE A 430 -2.77 17.30 -10.34
CA ILE A 430 -2.91 18.37 -9.34
C ILE A 430 -4.03 18.10 -8.33
N GLN A 431 -5.01 17.27 -8.66
CA GLN A 431 -6.14 16.97 -7.77
C GLN A 431 -5.72 15.94 -6.74
N GLY A 432 -5.18 16.42 -5.61
CA GLY A 432 -5.00 15.55 -4.45
C GLY A 432 -6.36 15.17 -3.86
N ASN A 433 -6.57 13.88 -3.59
CA ASN A 433 -7.80 13.30 -3.08
C ASN A 433 -8.28 13.92 -1.74
N LEU A 434 -7.36 14.31 -0.84
CA LEU A 434 -7.68 14.96 0.44
C LEU A 434 -7.68 16.49 0.41
N GLN A 435 -7.20 17.13 -0.67
CA GLN A 435 -7.04 18.58 -0.67
C GLN A 435 -8.35 19.30 -0.95
N THR A 436 -8.81 20.12 -0.01
CA THR A 436 -10.01 20.94 -0.18
C THR A 436 -9.67 22.28 -0.83
N SER A 437 -10.15 22.48 -2.06
CA SER A 437 -10.16 23.80 -2.69
C SER A 437 -11.11 24.74 -1.95
N VAL A 438 -10.73 26.02 -1.81
CA VAL A 438 -11.64 27.06 -1.27
C VAL A 438 -12.91 27.20 -2.13
N PHE A 439 -12.85 26.86 -3.41
CA PHE A 439 -13.99 26.88 -4.33
C PHE A 439 -14.68 25.51 -4.50
N SER A 440 -14.42 24.57 -3.58
CA SER A 440 -15.11 23.28 -3.54
C SER A 440 -16.58 23.44 -3.16
N PHE A 441 -17.43 22.53 -3.66
CA PHE A 441 -18.84 22.41 -3.24
C PHE A 441 -18.96 22.25 -1.71
N GLY A 442 -18.04 21.53 -1.07
CA GLY A 442 -18.01 21.37 0.39
C GLY A 442 -17.76 22.69 1.12
N THR A 443 -16.80 23.49 0.65
CA THR A 443 -16.51 24.81 1.21
C THR A 443 -17.69 25.77 1.02
N PHE A 444 -18.29 25.76 -0.18
CA PHE A 444 -19.49 26.54 -0.46
C PHE A 444 -20.64 26.18 0.48
N TYR A 445 -20.84 24.89 0.76
CA TYR A 445 -21.84 24.42 1.71
C TYR A 445 -21.65 25.01 3.11
N TYR A 446 -20.44 24.96 3.67
CA TYR A 446 -20.20 25.51 5.02
C TYR A 446 -20.25 27.04 5.08
N ILE A 447 -19.89 27.73 3.98
CA ILE A 447 -20.10 29.18 3.85
C ILE A 447 -21.59 29.51 3.83
N MET A 448 -22.38 28.78 3.03
CA MET A 448 -23.84 28.94 2.99
C MET A 448 -24.49 28.59 4.33
N PHE A 449 -23.99 27.58 5.03
CA PHE A 449 -24.44 27.21 6.37
C PHE A 449 -24.30 28.40 7.33
N LEU A 450 -23.14 29.07 7.36
CA LEU A 450 -22.97 30.29 8.14
C LEU A 450 -23.88 31.43 7.66
N ALA A 451 -23.98 31.64 6.35
CA ALA A 451 -24.81 32.70 5.78
C ALA A 451 -26.29 32.54 6.18
N PHE A 452 -26.83 31.31 6.11
CA PHE A 452 -28.20 31.02 6.52
C PHE A 452 -28.41 31.19 8.03
N SER A 453 -27.41 30.88 8.86
CA SER A 453 -27.48 31.15 10.30
C SER A 453 -27.58 32.67 10.55
N LEU A 454 -26.69 33.44 9.91
CA LEU A 454 -26.66 34.90 10.02
C LEU A 454 -27.95 35.55 9.53
N LEU A 455 -28.54 35.04 8.44
CA LEU A 455 -29.84 35.50 7.91
C LEU A 455 -31.03 35.07 8.78
N GLY A 456 -30.94 33.94 9.48
CA GLY A 456 -32.00 33.44 10.36
C GLY A 456 -32.30 34.36 11.54
N THR A 457 -31.32 35.10 12.03
CA THR A 457 -31.47 36.00 13.17
C THR A 457 -32.32 37.25 12.85
N PRO A 458 -32.03 38.04 11.79
CA PRO A 458 -32.84 39.20 11.40
C PRO A 458 -34.15 38.80 10.70
N LEU A 459 -34.19 37.71 9.95
CA LEU A 459 -35.38 37.27 9.20
C LEU A 459 -36.27 36.35 10.03
N HIS A 460 -36.65 36.82 11.23
CA HIS A 460 -37.64 36.21 12.14
C HIS A 460 -37.47 34.71 12.49
N GLY A 461 -36.35 34.08 12.15
CA GLY A 461 -36.05 32.67 12.44
C GLY A 461 -36.31 31.67 11.33
N TYR A 462 -36.74 32.07 10.11
CA TYR A 462 -37.09 31.11 9.05
C TYR A 462 -35.90 30.24 8.62
N PHE A 463 -34.71 30.83 8.48
CA PHE A 463 -33.56 30.12 7.93
C PHE A 463 -32.98 29.05 8.87
N PHE A 464 -33.34 29.05 10.16
CA PHE A 464 -32.90 27.99 11.08
C PHE A 464 -33.45 26.61 10.71
N ALA A 465 -34.60 26.53 10.03
CA ALA A 465 -35.16 25.25 9.56
C ALA A 465 -34.24 24.52 8.57
N PHE A 466 -33.52 25.25 7.70
CA PHE A 466 -32.59 24.64 6.74
C PHE A 466 -31.40 23.93 7.41
N HIS A 467 -31.04 24.33 8.62
CA HIS A 467 -29.93 23.73 9.36
C HIS A 467 -30.27 22.33 9.88
N LEU A 468 -31.55 21.96 9.99
CA LEU A 468 -31.96 20.58 10.29
C LEU A 468 -31.48 19.60 9.22
N LEU A 469 -31.39 20.03 7.95
CA LEU A 469 -30.88 19.18 6.86
C LEU A 469 -29.41 18.80 7.04
N HIS A 470 -28.66 19.54 7.87
CA HIS A 470 -27.27 19.25 8.18
C HIS A 470 -27.07 17.86 8.83
N ILE A 471 -28.11 17.31 9.46
CA ILE A 471 -28.09 15.94 10.00
C ILE A 471 -27.73 14.88 8.93
N ALA A 472 -28.09 15.14 7.66
CA ALA A 472 -27.81 14.22 6.57
C ALA A 472 -26.31 14.04 6.31
N ASN A 473 -25.49 15.07 6.58
CA ASN A 473 -24.04 15.01 6.37
C ASN A 473 -23.32 14.18 7.45
N HIS A 474 -23.92 14.04 8.63
CA HIS A 474 -23.37 13.26 9.75
C HIS A 474 -23.91 11.83 9.82
N ASN A 475 -24.85 11.46 8.95
CA ASN A 475 -25.41 10.11 8.87
C ASN A 475 -25.07 9.46 7.53
N GLN A 476 -24.33 8.35 7.58
CA GLN A 476 -23.87 7.64 6.38
C GLN A 476 -25.01 7.10 5.49
N MET A 477 -26.18 6.79 6.06
CA MET A 477 -27.33 6.31 5.28
C MET A 477 -28.00 7.47 4.56
N LEU A 478 -28.26 8.58 5.25
CA LEU A 478 -28.87 9.77 4.65
C LEU A 478 -27.98 10.39 3.55
N LYS A 479 -26.66 10.42 3.77
CA LYS A 479 -25.69 10.87 2.76
C LYS A 479 -25.81 10.07 1.45
N ARG A 480 -26.02 8.75 1.53
CA ARG A 480 -26.18 7.90 0.33
C ARG A 480 -27.48 8.16 -0.41
N VAL A 481 -28.56 8.44 0.31
CA VAL A 481 -29.84 8.82 -0.32
C VAL A 481 -29.66 10.10 -1.13
N PHE A 482 -28.96 11.09 -0.58
CA PHE A 482 -28.63 12.32 -1.33
C PHE A 482 -27.73 12.02 -2.53
N GLN A 483 -26.70 11.19 -2.36
CA GLN A 483 -25.78 10.81 -3.43
C GLN A 483 -26.47 10.07 -4.59
N ALA A 484 -27.50 9.27 -4.32
CA ALA A 484 -28.28 8.59 -5.36
C ALA A 484 -28.88 9.60 -6.35
N VAL A 485 -29.45 10.71 -5.83
CA VAL A 485 -30.03 11.75 -6.69
C VAL A 485 -28.94 12.58 -7.39
N THR A 486 -27.82 12.88 -6.72
CA THR A 486 -26.81 13.78 -7.30
C THR A 486 -25.86 13.12 -8.29
N ARG A 487 -25.61 11.80 -8.20
CA ARG A 487 -24.61 11.12 -9.04
C ARG A 487 -24.94 11.17 -10.53
N ASN A 488 -26.20 10.94 -10.88
CA ASN A 488 -26.72 11.10 -12.25
C ASN A 488 -27.58 12.37 -12.39
N GLY A 489 -27.29 13.39 -11.57
CA GLY A 489 -28.07 14.64 -11.53
C GLY A 489 -28.12 15.35 -12.88
N LEU A 490 -27.06 15.29 -13.69
CA LEU A 490 -27.06 15.87 -15.03
C LEU A 490 -28.06 15.19 -15.97
N SER A 491 -28.14 13.86 -15.93
CA SER A 491 -29.15 13.10 -16.69
C SER A 491 -30.56 13.49 -16.27
N LEU A 492 -30.78 13.66 -14.96
CA LEU A 492 -32.06 14.11 -14.42
C LEU A 492 -32.42 15.53 -14.86
N VAL A 493 -31.44 16.45 -14.93
CA VAL A 493 -31.63 17.80 -15.48
C VAL A 493 -32.00 17.75 -16.96
N TRP A 494 -31.35 16.92 -17.78
CA TRP A 494 -31.71 16.78 -19.20
C TRP A 494 -33.12 16.21 -19.40
N VAL A 495 -33.48 15.20 -18.61
CA VAL A 495 -34.83 14.61 -18.62
C VAL A 495 -35.87 15.67 -18.19
N MET A 496 -35.56 16.49 -17.19
CA MET A 496 -36.42 17.60 -16.76
C MET A 496 -36.58 18.65 -17.86
N ILE A 497 -35.50 19.07 -18.54
CA ILE A 497 -35.55 20.02 -19.65
C ILE A 497 -36.40 19.46 -20.80
N TYR A 498 -36.20 18.19 -21.16
CA TYR A 498 -37.00 17.52 -22.19
C TYR A 498 -38.47 17.43 -21.80
N SER A 499 -38.76 17.08 -20.54
CA SER A 499 -40.14 17.05 -20.00
C SER A 499 -40.79 18.42 -20.07
N LEU A 500 -40.08 19.50 -19.70
CA LEU A 500 -40.56 20.88 -19.81
C LEU A 500 -40.85 21.29 -21.26
N ALA A 501 -40.04 20.84 -22.22
CA ALA A 501 -40.31 21.08 -23.64
C ALA A 501 -41.60 20.38 -24.10
N ILE A 502 -41.85 19.14 -23.66
CA ILE A 502 -43.11 18.43 -23.94
C ILE A 502 -44.28 19.18 -23.30
N PHE A 503 -44.17 19.60 -22.04
CA PHE A 503 -45.20 20.41 -21.38
C PHE A 503 -45.52 21.69 -22.16
N TYR A 504 -44.49 22.36 -22.68
CA TYR A 504 -44.67 23.56 -23.49
C TYR A 504 -45.42 23.27 -24.80
N ILE A 505 -45.15 22.15 -25.46
CA ILE A 505 -45.91 21.72 -26.66
C ILE A 505 -47.38 21.47 -26.33
N TYR A 506 -47.66 20.77 -25.23
CA TYR A 506 -49.04 20.56 -24.77
C TYR A 506 -49.71 21.88 -24.39
N ALA A 507 -48.99 22.80 -23.75
CA ALA A 507 -49.48 24.14 -23.44
C ALA A 507 -49.81 24.96 -24.70
N LEU A 508 -48.99 24.86 -25.75
CA LEU A 508 -49.25 25.52 -27.04
C LEU A 508 -50.54 25.02 -27.67
N ILE A 509 -50.74 23.70 -27.67
CA ILE A 509 -51.96 23.09 -28.21
C ILE A 509 -53.17 23.50 -27.37
N CYS A 510 -53.05 23.49 -26.04
CA CYS A 510 -54.07 23.97 -25.12
C CYS A 510 -54.44 25.44 -25.38
N PHE A 511 -53.46 26.32 -25.54
CA PHE A 511 -53.67 27.74 -25.81
C PHE A 511 -54.33 27.99 -27.18
N ALA A 512 -53.94 27.23 -28.20
CA ALA A 512 -54.45 27.42 -29.56
C ALA A 512 -55.87 26.84 -29.78
N TYR A 513 -56.17 25.66 -29.22
CA TYR A 513 -57.38 24.89 -29.55
C TYR A 513 -58.34 24.67 -28.38
N TYR A 514 -57.85 24.73 -27.14
CA TYR A 514 -58.58 24.33 -25.94
C TYR A 514 -58.64 25.43 -24.86
N ARG A 515 -58.38 26.70 -25.22
CA ARG A 515 -58.32 27.82 -24.27
C ARG A 515 -59.61 28.01 -23.48
N GLU A 516 -60.77 27.78 -24.10
CA GLU A 516 -62.09 27.94 -23.49
C GLU A 516 -62.37 26.97 -22.32
N ILE A 517 -61.54 25.93 -22.17
CA ILE A 517 -61.67 24.92 -21.13
C ILE A 517 -60.98 25.40 -19.82
N PHE A 518 -60.12 26.41 -19.90
CA PHE A 518 -59.42 26.96 -18.74
C PHE A 518 -60.31 27.98 -18.01
N ASP A 519 -60.68 27.64 -16.77
CA ASP A 519 -61.49 28.49 -15.89
C ASP A 519 -60.61 29.30 -14.93
N GLU A 520 -60.53 30.61 -15.15
CA GLU A 520 -59.75 31.54 -14.32
C GLU A 520 -60.30 31.64 -12.89
N GLU A 521 -61.60 31.46 -12.67
CA GLU A 521 -62.22 31.51 -11.34
C GLU A 521 -61.76 30.35 -10.46
N LYS A 522 -61.46 29.23 -11.10
CA LYS A 522 -60.89 28.01 -10.50
C LYS A 522 -59.37 28.02 -10.40
N GLY A 523 -58.72 29.15 -10.73
CA GLY A 523 -57.27 29.31 -10.69
C GLY A 523 -56.53 28.64 -11.85
N ASN A 524 -57.24 28.29 -12.93
CA ASN A 524 -56.64 27.75 -14.15
C ASN A 524 -56.45 28.89 -15.17
N TYR A 525 -55.38 29.64 -15.02
CA TYR A 525 -55.10 30.79 -15.89
C TYR A 525 -54.53 30.37 -17.25
N CYS A 526 -55.10 30.89 -18.33
CA CYS A 526 -54.59 30.70 -19.71
C CYS A 526 -54.88 31.94 -20.59
N SER A 527 -54.76 33.16 -20.04
CA SER A 527 -54.92 34.40 -20.82
C SER A 527 -53.69 34.65 -21.71
N ASP A 528 -52.50 34.39 -21.16
CA ASP A 528 -51.21 34.49 -21.84
C ASP A 528 -50.46 33.15 -21.86
N MET A 529 -49.55 32.98 -22.81
CA MET A 529 -48.82 31.72 -23.01
C MET A 529 -48.00 31.30 -21.77
N PHE A 530 -47.46 32.26 -21.02
CA PHE A 530 -46.75 31.99 -19.77
C PHE A 530 -47.70 31.40 -18.72
N GLN A 531 -48.86 32.02 -18.50
CA GLN A 531 -49.87 31.52 -17.57
C GLN A 531 -50.34 30.13 -17.97
N CYS A 532 -50.65 29.92 -19.25
CA CYS A 532 -51.12 28.63 -19.75
C CYS A 532 -50.06 27.54 -19.57
N THR A 533 -48.78 27.85 -19.83
CA THR A 533 -47.66 26.92 -19.62
C THR A 533 -47.52 26.53 -18.15
N ILE A 534 -47.54 27.51 -17.23
CA ILE A 534 -47.45 27.25 -15.79
C ILE A 534 -48.66 26.44 -15.30
N THR A 535 -49.86 26.73 -15.79
CA THR A 535 -51.08 25.99 -15.45
C THR A 535 -51.00 24.53 -15.91
N VAL A 536 -50.56 24.29 -17.15
CA VAL A 536 -50.38 22.93 -17.70
C VAL A 536 -49.28 22.16 -16.97
N ILE A 537 -48.15 22.77 -16.62
CA ILE A 537 -47.10 22.14 -15.82
C ILE A 537 -47.61 21.79 -14.42
N ARG A 538 -48.27 22.74 -13.74
CA ARG A 538 -48.78 22.58 -12.37
C ARG A 538 -49.81 21.45 -12.30
N ARG A 539 -50.82 21.47 -13.17
CA ARG A 539 -51.86 20.42 -13.22
C ARG A 539 -51.27 19.10 -13.72
N GLY A 540 -50.39 19.15 -14.70
CA GLY A 540 -49.76 17.98 -15.30
C GLY A 540 -48.86 17.16 -14.40
N LEU A 541 -48.04 17.81 -13.56
CA LEU A 541 -47.10 17.13 -12.67
C LEU A 541 -47.65 16.84 -11.27
N ILE A 542 -48.42 17.76 -10.68
CA ILE A 542 -48.76 17.72 -9.24
C ILE A 542 -50.11 17.03 -8.99
N PHE A 543 -51.12 17.37 -9.78
CA PHE A 543 -52.51 16.96 -9.52
C PHE A 543 -53.00 15.86 -10.45
N GLY A 544 -52.19 15.48 -11.45
CA GLY A 544 -52.72 14.82 -12.64
C GLY A 544 -53.63 15.81 -13.41
N MET A 545 -53.54 15.81 -14.73
CA MET A 545 -54.36 16.75 -15.51
C MET A 545 -55.88 16.50 -15.35
N TYR A 546 -56.29 15.33 -14.82
CA TYR A 546 -57.69 14.87 -14.80
C TYR A 546 -58.17 14.25 -13.47
N ASP A 547 -57.44 14.35 -12.35
CA ASP A 547 -57.90 13.74 -11.08
C ASP A 547 -59.17 14.40 -10.52
N GLU A 548 -59.48 15.63 -10.97
CA GLU A 548 -60.73 16.32 -10.64
C GLU A 548 -61.53 16.57 -11.93
N VAL A 549 -62.56 15.75 -12.15
CA VAL A 549 -63.43 15.72 -13.34
C VAL A 549 -64.05 17.09 -13.67
N GLU A 550 -64.07 18.03 -12.73
CA GLU A 550 -64.83 19.29 -12.81
C GLU A 550 -64.08 20.48 -13.44
N TYR A 551 -62.80 20.34 -13.80
CA TYR A 551 -61.94 21.48 -14.19
C TYR A 551 -61.60 21.55 -15.69
N PHE A 552 -61.77 20.45 -16.43
CA PHE A 552 -61.51 20.41 -17.88
C PHE A 552 -62.67 19.85 -18.70
N ASP A 553 -63.90 20.12 -18.26
CA ASP A 553 -65.11 19.69 -18.96
C ASP A 553 -65.21 20.37 -20.33
N VAL A 554 -65.40 19.55 -21.36
CA VAL A 554 -65.64 20.07 -22.70
C VAL A 554 -66.99 20.79 -22.72
N PRO A 555 -67.06 22.05 -23.19
CA PRO A 555 -68.31 22.78 -23.25
C PRO A 555 -69.39 22.00 -24.01
N ARG A 556 -70.61 21.91 -23.45
CA ARG A 556 -71.74 21.13 -24.02
C ARG A 556 -72.14 21.55 -25.45
N ASN A 557 -71.64 22.69 -25.94
CA ASN A 557 -71.95 23.27 -27.25
C ASN A 557 -70.99 22.80 -28.37
N ARG A 558 -70.09 21.83 -28.12
CA ARG A 558 -69.11 21.33 -29.09
C ARG A 558 -69.54 20.01 -29.73
N SER A 559 -69.06 19.75 -30.96
CA SER A 559 -69.40 18.54 -31.70
C SER A 559 -68.69 17.30 -31.12
N PHE A 560 -69.26 16.11 -31.35
CA PHE A 560 -68.64 14.84 -30.93
C PHE A 560 -67.21 14.68 -31.48
N ASN A 561 -66.90 15.21 -32.65
CA ASN A 561 -65.55 15.20 -33.21
C ASN A 561 -64.54 16.01 -32.37
N TYR A 562 -64.97 17.13 -31.77
CA TYR A 562 -64.15 17.91 -30.85
C TYR A 562 -63.91 17.13 -29.55
N HIS A 563 -64.94 16.48 -29.01
CA HIS A 563 -64.80 15.59 -27.86
C HIS A 563 -63.83 14.44 -28.13
N LEU A 564 -63.94 13.78 -29.29
CA LEU A 564 -63.04 12.68 -29.67
C LEU A 564 -61.58 13.15 -29.79
N ALA A 565 -61.35 14.29 -30.46
CA ALA A 565 -60.00 14.86 -30.60
C ALA A 565 -59.40 15.26 -29.24
N LYS A 566 -60.21 15.84 -28.35
CA LYS A 566 -59.81 16.19 -26.98
C LYS A 566 -59.50 14.93 -26.17
N THR A 567 -60.36 13.93 -26.18
CA THR A 567 -60.11 12.66 -25.46
C THR A 567 -58.83 11.99 -25.93
N ALA A 568 -58.54 11.98 -27.24
CA ALA A 568 -57.29 11.44 -27.77
C ALA A 568 -56.06 12.24 -27.27
N PHE A 569 -56.16 13.57 -27.25
CA PHE A 569 -55.13 14.45 -26.68
C PHE A 569 -54.89 14.16 -25.19
N ASP A 570 -55.95 13.96 -24.41
CA ASP A 570 -55.90 13.71 -22.97
C ASP A 570 -55.24 12.37 -22.65
N ILE A 571 -55.60 11.32 -23.39
CA ILE A 571 -54.97 10.00 -23.30
C ILE A 571 -53.48 10.10 -23.66
N SER A 572 -53.14 10.86 -24.72
CA SER A 572 -51.74 11.04 -25.10
C SER A 572 -50.92 11.72 -24.00
N PHE A 573 -51.50 12.74 -23.35
CA PHE A 573 -50.87 13.45 -22.25
C PHE A 573 -50.64 12.52 -21.05
N PHE A 574 -51.65 11.74 -20.66
CA PHE A 574 -51.56 10.79 -19.57
C PHE A 574 -50.48 9.72 -19.81
N ILE A 575 -50.40 9.16 -21.02
CA ILE A 575 -49.39 8.14 -21.35
C ILE A 575 -47.99 8.75 -21.37
N ILE A 576 -47.79 9.86 -22.09
CA ILE A 576 -46.44 10.40 -22.33
C ILE A 576 -45.86 11.06 -21.07
N ILE A 577 -46.62 11.93 -20.41
CA ILE A 577 -46.12 12.71 -19.27
C ILE A 577 -46.23 11.91 -17.96
N THR A 578 -47.42 11.39 -17.66
CA THR A 578 -47.68 10.78 -16.34
C THR A 578 -47.12 9.37 -16.27
N THR A 579 -47.43 8.53 -17.26
CA THR A 579 -47.01 7.12 -17.26
C THR A 579 -45.55 6.96 -17.68
N ILE A 580 -45.09 7.59 -18.76
CA ILE A 580 -43.71 7.42 -19.25
C ILE A 580 -42.75 8.39 -18.56
N GLY A 581 -43.05 9.70 -18.56
CA GLY A 581 -42.15 10.74 -18.04
C GLY A 581 -41.76 10.57 -16.57
N LEU A 582 -42.75 10.50 -15.67
CA LEU A 582 -42.48 10.35 -14.22
C LEU A 582 -41.77 9.02 -13.89
N ASN A 583 -42.14 7.93 -14.57
CA ASN A 583 -41.49 6.64 -14.37
C ASN A 583 -40.07 6.58 -14.91
N ILE A 584 -39.71 7.36 -15.95
CA ILE A 584 -38.31 7.51 -16.38
C ILE A 584 -37.50 8.21 -15.28
N VAL A 585 -38.02 9.28 -14.68
CA VAL A 585 -37.32 9.98 -13.59
C VAL A 585 -37.11 9.06 -12.39
N PHE A 586 -38.15 8.34 -11.97
CA PHE A 586 -38.05 7.34 -10.90
C PHE A 586 -37.09 6.20 -11.26
N GLY A 587 -37.14 5.71 -12.50
CA GLY A 587 -36.25 4.67 -13.03
C GLY A 587 -34.78 5.06 -12.91
N ILE A 588 -34.41 6.27 -13.33
CA ILE A 588 -33.03 6.79 -13.21
C ILE A 588 -32.59 6.82 -11.73
N ILE A 589 -33.46 7.25 -10.82
CA ILE A 589 -33.15 7.28 -9.38
C ILE A 589 -33.00 5.87 -8.81
N VAL A 590 -33.87 4.93 -9.15
CA VAL A 590 -33.76 3.53 -8.67
C VAL A 590 -32.51 2.84 -9.22
N ASP A 591 -32.16 3.10 -10.48
CA ASP A 591 -30.95 2.57 -11.09
C ASP A 591 -29.70 3.11 -10.40
N THR A 592 -29.64 4.41 -10.11
CA THR A 592 -28.52 4.96 -9.32
C THR A 592 -28.39 4.35 -7.94
N PHE A 593 -29.52 4.10 -7.26
CA PHE A 593 -29.51 3.48 -5.94
C PHE A 593 -28.99 2.03 -6.00
N SER A 594 -29.42 1.29 -7.03
CA SER A 594 -28.94 -0.06 -7.30
C SER A 594 -27.43 -0.06 -7.60
N GLU A 595 -26.96 0.88 -8.42
CA GLU A 595 -25.54 1.01 -8.74
C GLU A 595 -24.68 1.34 -7.52
N LEU A 596 -25.13 2.26 -6.64
CA LEU A 596 -24.42 2.60 -5.40
C LEU A 596 -24.37 1.43 -4.42
N ARG A 597 -25.44 0.62 -4.34
CA ARG A 597 -25.47 -0.60 -3.54
C ARG A 597 -24.48 -1.64 -4.07
N ASP A 598 -24.49 -1.86 -5.38
CA ASP A 598 -23.63 -2.85 -6.02
C ASP A 598 -22.15 -2.43 -5.95
N ALA A 599 -21.86 -1.13 -6.10
CA ALA A 599 -20.52 -0.58 -5.92
C ALA A 599 -19.98 -0.85 -4.51
N LYS A 600 -20.79 -0.59 -3.46
CA LYS A 600 -20.42 -0.94 -2.09
C LYS A 600 -20.20 -2.45 -1.93
N TRP A 601 -21.11 -3.27 -2.43
CA TRP A 601 -21.01 -4.71 -2.30
C TRP A 601 -19.72 -5.24 -2.97
N ARG A 602 -19.34 -4.72 -4.14
CA ARG A 602 -18.08 -5.06 -4.81
C ARG A 602 -16.86 -4.72 -3.94
N ILE A 603 -16.85 -3.55 -3.31
CA ILE A 603 -15.74 -3.12 -2.44
C ILE A 603 -15.66 -4.00 -1.18
N ASP A 604 -16.79 -4.21 -0.50
CA ASP A 604 -16.83 -5.04 0.71
C ASP A 604 -16.45 -6.50 0.39
N LYS A 605 -16.83 -7.01 -0.80
CA LYS A 605 -16.40 -8.34 -1.29
C LYS A 605 -14.89 -8.39 -1.54
N ASP A 606 -14.32 -7.46 -2.31
CA ASP A 606 -12.87 -7.39 -2.60
C ASP A 606 -12.06 -7.41 -1.30
N MET A 607 -12.46 -6.62 -0.30
CA MET A 607 -11.78 -6.56 1.00
C MET A 607 -11.86 -7.85 1.82
N SER A 608 -12.92 -8.63 1.64
CA SER A 608 -13.07 -9.92 2.33
C SER A 608 -12.39 -11.08 1.61
N SER A 609 -12.21 -10.98 0.29
CA SER A 609 -11.76 -12.10 -0.54
C SER A 609 -10.35 -11.96 -1.09
N VAL A 610 -9.78 -10.76 -1.15
CA VAL A 610 -8.47 -10.49 -1.76
C VAL A 610 -7.65 -9.58 -0.86
N CYS A 611 -6.37 -9.90 -0.64
CA CYS A 611 -5.47 -9.04 0.12
C CYS A 611 -5.18 -7.73 -0.64
N PHE A 612 -5.22 -6.59 0.04
CA PHE A 612 -4.99 -5.28 -0.57
C PHE A 612 -3.56 -5.12 -1.13
N ILE A 613 -2.55 -5.68 -0.45
CA ILE A 613 -1.14 -5.48 -0.78
C ILE A 613 -0.64 -6.51 -1.81
N CYS A 614 -0.72 -7.80 -1.49
CA CYS A 614 -0.22 -8.84 -2.39
C CYS A 614 -1.21 -9.30 -3.47
N SER A 615 -2.49 -8.90 -3.38
CA SER A 615 -3.55 -9.31 -4.32
C SER A 615 -3.81 -10.83 -4.40
N LYS A 616 -3.38 -11.60 -3.39
CA LYS A 616 -3.69 -13.03 -3.23
C LYS A 616 -5.10 -13.24 -2.66
N ASN A 617 -5.70 -14.38 -2.97
CA ASN A 617 -7.05 -14.71 -2.52
C ASN A 617 -7.04 -15.20 -1.07
N SER A 618 -8.06 -14.79 -0.30
CA SER A 618 -8.39 -15.29 1.03
C SER A 618 -8.35 -16.83 1.15
N TYR A 619 -8.81 -17.54 0.12
CA TYR A 619 -8.81 -19.00 0.07
C TYR A 619 -7.42 -19.60 0.32
N ASP A 620 -6.38 -19.03 -0.29
CA ASP A 620 -5.01 -19.56 -0.16
C ASP A 620 -4.51 -19.46 1.29
N PHE A 621 -4.86 -18.37 1.98
CA PHE A 621 -4.48 -18.15 3.38
C PHE A 621 -5.31 -18.96 4.37
N GLU A 622 -6.57 -19.25 4.07
CA GLU A 622 -7.39 -20.14 4.90
C GLU A 622 -6.87 -21.57 4.89
N HIS A 623 -6.34 -22.04 3.76
CA HIS A 623 -5.86 -23.42 3.62
C HIS A 623 -4.40 -23.58 4.02
N TYR A 624 -3.54 -22.63 3.66
CA TYR A 624 -2.08 -22.76 3.83
C TYR A 624 -1.47 -21.73 4.79
N GLY A 625 -2.19 -20.65 5.12
CA GLY A 625 -1.61 -19.48 5.80
C GLY A 625 -2.14 -19.17 7.19
N GLY A 626 -2.82 -20.13 7.84
CA GLY A 626 -3.32 -19.95 9.22
C GLY A 626 -4.46 -18.92 9.37
N GLY A 627 -5.08 -18.50 8.26
CA GLY A 627 -6.26 -17.65 8.22
C GLY A 627 -6.04 -16.27 7.59
N PHE A 628 -6.95 -15.87 6.70
CA PHE A 628 -6.87 -14.60 5.98
C PHE A 628 -6.88 -13.36 6.90
N LYS A 629 -7.67 -13.40 7.98
CA LYS A 629 -7.73 -12.30 8.95
C LYS A 629 -6.39 -12.04 9.64
N LYS A 630 -5.63 -13.10 9.95
CA LYS A 630 -4.30 -12.97 10.55
C LYS A 630 -3.35 -12.26 9.58
N HIS A 631 -3.33 -12.73 8.32
CA HIS A 631 -2.52 -12.14 7.26
C HIS A 631 -2.77 -10.63 7.08
N ILE A 632 -4.02 -10.18 6.94
CA ILE A 632 -4.31 -8.75 6.71
C ILE A 632 -4.05 -7.83 7.93
N VAL A 633 -4.03 -8.39 9.15
CA VAL A 633 -3.85 -7.59 10.38
C VAL A 633 -2.39 -7.53 10.80
N GLU A 634 -1.69 -8.67 10.76
CA GLU A 634 -0.33 -8.83 11.29
C GLU A 634 0.76 -8.73 10.21
N GLU A 635 0.47 -9.15 8.98
CA GLU A 635 1.47 -9.21 7.90
C GLU A 635 1.26 -8.07 6.89
N HIS A 636 0.14 -8.08 6.17
CA HIS A 636 -0.16 -7.17 5.06
C HIS A 636 -1.20 -6.13 5.46
N ASN A 637 -0.92 -5.40 6.53
CA ASN A 637 -1.75 -4.30 6.97
C ASN A 637 -1.41 -3.03 6.18
N GLN A 638 -2.33 -2.56 5.33
CA GLN A 638 -2.16 -1.33 4.55
C GLN A 638 -1.79 -0.10 5.41
N TRP A 639 -2.28 -0.01 6.65
CA TRP A 639 -1.94 1.09 7.53
C TRP A 639 -0.52 0.96 8.10
N ALA A 640 0.03 -0.25 8.20
CA ALA A 640 1.44 -0.45 8.54
C ALA A 640 2.36 0.19 7.50
N TYR A 641 2.06 0.03 6.21
CA TYR A 641 2.81 0.72 5.14
C TYR A 641 2.74 2.25 5.27
N LEU A 642 1.57 2.80 5.61
CA LEU A 642 1.45 4.25 5.89
C LEU A 642 2.35 4.69 7.04
N PHE A 643 2.31 3.96 8.17
CA PHE A 643 3.15 4.28 9.32
C PHE A 643 4.64 4.08 9.03
N PHE A 644 5.00 3.14 8.17
CA PHE A 644 6.37 2.95 7.72
C PHE A 644 6.88 4.16 6.93
N PHE A 645 6.10 4.67 5.97
CA PHE A 645 6.48 5.90 5.26
C PHE A 645 6.47 7.15 6.15
N LEU A 646 5.62 7.19 7.17
CA LEU A 646 5.66 8.24 8.19
C LEU A 646 6.95 8.15 9.02
N HIS A 647 7.35 6.94 9.43
CA HIS A 647 8.63 6.67 10.11
C HIS A 647 9.81 7.12 9.25
N LEU A 648 9.87 6.74 7.97
CA LEU A 648 10.93 7.19 7.06
C LEU A 648 11.00 8.72 6.97
N ASN A 649 9.86 9.42 6.90
CA ASN A 649 9.85 10.89 6.86
C ASN A 649 10.32 11.56 8.16
N GLU A 650 10.24 10.89 9.30
CA GLU A 650 10.70 11.40 10.60
C GLU A 650 12.17 11.05 10.89
N THR A 651 12.67 9.95 10.30
CA THR A 651 14.05 9.47 10.42
C THR A 651 14.98 10.25 9.49
N ARG A 652 16.22 10.50 9.93
CA ARG A 652 17.22 11.18 9.10
C ARG A 652 17.73 10.23 8.02
N PHE A 653 18.09 10.77 6.87
CA PHE A 653 18.52 9.97 5.72
C PHE A 653 19.72 9.05 6.00
N ASN A 654 20.64 9.47 6.87
CA ASN A 654 21.83 8.71 7.23
C ASN A 654 21.55 7.59 8.25
N ASP A 655 20.40 7.63 8.93
CA ASP A 655 20.04 6.66 9.97
C ASP A 655 19.17 5.50 9.41
N TYR A 656 18.97 5.46 8.08
CA TYR A 656 18.19 4.42 7.43
C TYR A 656 18.93 3.08 7.40
N THR A 657 18.19 1.99 7.65
CA THR A 657 18.70 0.64 7.40
C THR A 657 18.89 0.34 5.91
N ALA A 658 19.46 -0.83 5.58
CA ALA A 658 19.64 -1.28 4.20
C ALA A 658 18.32 -1.38 3.43
N ILE A 659 17.29 -1.94 4.05
CA ILE A 659 15.98 -2.09 3.41
C ILE A 659 15.23 -0.76 3.38
N GLU A 660 15.30 0.03 4.46
CA GLU A 660 14.68 1.37 4.50
C GLU A 660 15.21 2.28 3.39
N LEU A 661 16.54 2.33 3.21
CA LEU A 661 17.17 3.12 2.16
C LEU A 661 16.79 2.62 0.77
N TYR A 662 16.69 1.30 0.57
CA TYR A 662 16.23 0.70 -0.67
C TYR A 662 14.80 1.15 -1.04
N VAL A 663 13.86 1.02 -0.08
CA VAL A 663 12.47 1.45 -0.29
C VAL A 663 12.39 2.95 -0.54
N TRP A 664 13.12 3.75 0.22
CA TRP A 664 13.16 5.21 0.04
C TRP A 664 13.66 5.61 -1.36
N LYS A 665 14.75 4.98 -1.84
CA LYS A 665 15.29 5.22 -3.19
C LYS A 665 14.28 4.88 -4.30
N LEU A 666 13.48 3.82 -4.13
CA LEU A 666 12.42 3.45 -5.09
C LEU A 666 11.19 4.36 -5.00
N TYR A 667 10.76 4.69 -3.78
CA TYR A 667 9.66 5.60 -3.52
C TYR A 667 9.89 6.98 -4.12
N LYS A 668 11.12 7.53 -3.99
CA LYS A 668 11.50 8.81 -4.62
C LYS A 668 11.50 8.77 -6.15
N LYS A 669 11.62 7.58 -6.75
CA LYS A 669 11.58 7.36 -8.20
C LYS A 669 10.19 6.94 -8.69
N ASP A 670 9.16 6.99 -7.83
CA ASP A 670 7.80 6.50 -8.10
C ASP A 670 7.76 5.06 -8.65
N ARG A 671 8.69 4.21 -8.20
CA ARG A 671 8.72 2.78 -8.53
C ARG A 671 8.15 1.95 -7.39
N LEU A 672 7.25 1.02 -7.73
CA LEU A 672 6.45 0.22 -6.79
C LEU A 672 6.97 -1.21 -6.63
N ASP A 673 8.16 -1.49 -7.16
CA ASP A 673 8.73 -2.85 -7.26
C ASP A 673 9.00 -3.48 -5.89
N PHE A 674 9.08 -2.66 -4.84
CA PHE A 674 9.29 -3.10 -3.46
C PHE A 674 8.04 -3.71 -2.81
N PHE A 675 6.84 -3.53 -3.38
CA PHE A 675 5.64 -4.17 -2.85
C PHE A 675 5.65 -5.69 -3.15
N PRO A 676 5.20 -6.54 -2.20
CA PRO A 676 5.17 -7.99 -2.36
C PRO A 676 3.98 -8.43 -3.25
N MET A 677 3.93 -7.98 -4.49
CA MET A 677 2.85 -8.35 -5.43
C MET A 677 2.85 -9.85 -5.72
N ASN A 678 1.70 -10.50 -5.56
CA ASN A 678 1.49 -11.94 -5.74
C ASN A 678 2.42 -12.83 -4.89
N ARG A 679 2.98 -12.32 -3.80
CA ARG A 679 3.88 -13.06 -2.92
C ARG A 679 3.58 -12.72 -1.46
N SER A 680 3.85 -13.66 -0.56
CA SER A 680 3.77 -13.46 0.89
C SER A 680 4.69 -14.47 1.58
N LEU A 681 5.31 -14.11 2.71
CA LEU A 681 6.21 -15.02 3.43
C LEU A 681 5.48 -16.29 3.87
N THR A 682 4.24 -16.16 4.33
CA THR A 682 3.42 -17.25 4.85
C THR A 682 3.11 -18.32 3.80
N LEU A 683 2.85 -17.92 2.55
CA LEU A 683 2.60 -18.86 1.45
C LEU A 683 3.89 -19.33 0.76
N GLN A 684 5.03 -18.67 0.99
CA GLN A 684 6.28 -18.93 0.27
C GLN A 684 6.73 -20.38 0.40
N ALA A 685 6.66 -20.99 1.59
CA ALA A 685 7.06 -22.39 1.77
C ALA A 685 6.18 -23.37 0.98
N ALA A 686 4.87 -23.12 0.90
CA ALA A 686 3.95 -23.95 0.12
C ALA A 686 4.15 -23.75 -1.39
N GLU A 687 4.48 -22.53 -1.81
CA GLU A 687 4.80 -22.19 -3.20
C GLU A 687 6.12 -22.79 -3.65
N ASP A 688 7.16 -22.66 -2.84
CA ASP A 688 8.48 -23.25 -3.10
C ASP A 688 8.37 -24.77 -3.23
N ALA A 689 7.60 -25.43 -2.34
CA ALA A 689 7.35 -26.88 -2.44
C ALA A 689 6.58 -27.26 -3.72
N LYS A 690 5.60 -26.44 -4.13
CA LYS A 690 4.84 -26.65 -5.36
C LYS A 690 5.69 -26.45 -6.61
N ASP A 691 6.56 -25.45 -6.60
CA ASP A 691 7.45 -25.16 -7.71
C ASP A 691 8.58 -26.19 -7.80
N GLU A 692 9.10 -26.68 -6.67
CA GLU A 692 10.03 -27.82 -6.63
C GLU A 692 9.40 -29.07 -7.25
N ALA A 693 8.17 -29.42 -6.89
CA ALA A 693 7.46 -30.56 -7.49
C ALA A 693 7.23 -30.42 -9.00
N LYS A 694 6.93 -29.21 -9.48
CA LYS A 694 6.83 -28.93 -10.93
C LYS A 694 8.19 -29.05 -11.62
N MET A 695 9.25 -28.53 -11.01
CA MET A 695 10.60 -28.62 -11.55
C MET A 695 11.05 -30.08 -11.65
N ASP A 696 10.77 -30.91 -10.64
CA ASP A 696 11.05 -32.35 -10.69
C ASP A 696 10.28 -33.04 -11.83
N THR A 697 9.02 -32.65 -12.03
CA THR A 697 8.20 -33.15 -13.15
C THR A 697 8.82 -32.75 -14.49
N LEU A 698 9.24 -31.50 -14.65
CA LEU A 698 9.90 -31.02 -15.88
C LEU A 698 11.27 -31.69 -16.09
N LEU A 699 12.07 -31.85 -15.04
CA LEU A 699 13.36 -32.54 -15.10
C LEU A 699 13.19 -33.99 -15.52
N SER A 700 12.16 -34.69 -15.02
CA SER A 700 11.87 -36.06 -15.47
C SER A 700 11.45 -36.12 -16.95
N GLN A 701 10.68 -35.15 -17.44
CA GLN A 701 10.35 -35.04 -18.87
C GLN A 701 11.58 -34.76 -19.73
N VAL A 702 12.45 -33.84 -19.30
CA VAL A 702 13.70 -33.51 -20.02
C VAL A 702 14.64 -34.72 -20.01
N ALA A 703 14.80 -35.40 -18.87
CA ALA A 703 15.62 -36.60 -18.76
C ALA A 703 15.11 -37.72 -19.69
N PHE A 704 13.79 -37.91 -19.76
CA PHE A 704 13.16 -38.84 -20.71
C PHE A 704 13.47 -38.46 -22.18
N LEU A 705 13.32 -37.19 -22.55
CA LEU A 705 13.64 -36.72 -23.91
C LEU A 705 15.13 -36.90 -24.26
N VAL A 706 16.03 -36.62 -23.31
CA VAL A 706 17.48 -36.81 -23.49
C VAL A 706 17.81 -38.29 -23.63
N HIS A 707 17.21 -39.16 -22.81
CA HIS A 707 17.39 -40.61 -22.92
C HIS A 707 16.91 -41.11 -24.29
N ARG A 708 15.72 -40.69 -24.72
CA ARG A 708 15.16 -41.08 -26.02
C ARG A 708 16.06 -40.62 -27.17
N ARG A 709 16.60 -39.39 -27.11
CA ARG A 709 17.55 -38.89 -28.11
C ARG A 709 18.84 -39.73 -28.13
N LYS A 710 19.39 -40.09 -26.96
CA LYS A 710 20.58 -40.97 -26.87
C LYS A 710 20.31 -42.35 -27.45
N GLU A 711 19.13 -42.93 -27.23
CA GLU A 711 18.73 -44.20 -27.84
C GLU A 711 18.59 -44.10 -29.36
N GLU A 712 17.97 -43.02 -29.87
CA GLU A 712 17.87 -42.74 -31.31
C GLU A 712 19.27 -42.54 -31.95
N ASP A 713 20.20 -41.86 -31.26
CA ASP A 713 21.59 -41.69 -31.71
C ASP A 713 22.35 -43.03 -31.69
N ALA A 714 22.23 -43.82 -30.63
CA ALA A 714 22.86 -45.15 -30.53
C ALA A 714 22.28 -46.14 -31.54
N PHE A 715 20.98 -46.05 -31.87
CA PHE A 715 20.37 -46.82 -32.93
C PHE A 715 20.95 -46.43 -34.30
N ARG A 716 21.03 -45.13 -34.62
CA ARG A 716 21.66 -44.64 -35.86
C ARG A 716 23.11 -45.05 -35.99
N GLU A 717 23.87 -45.02 -34.90
CA GLU A 717 25.28 -45.45 -34.87
C GLU A 717 25.41 -46.95 -35.16
N ARG A 718 24.53 -47.79 -34.57
CA ARG A 718 24.50 -49.23 -34.86
C ARG A 718 24.16 -49.51 -36.33
N GLU A 719 23.14 -48.82 -36.88
CA GLU A 719 22.80 -48.95 -38.29
C GLU A 719 23.95 -48.53 -39.21
N TRP A 720 24.66 -47.45 -38.87
CA TRP A 720 25.85 -47.01 -39.60
C TRP A 720 26.97 -48.05 -39.56
N GLN A 721 27.26 -48.62 -38.39
CA GLN A 721 28.28 -49.65 -38.22
C GLN A 721 27.94 -50.91 -39.02
N GLU A 722 26.69 -51.37 -38.97
CA GLU A 722 26.23 -52.51 -39.78
C GLU A 722 26.34 -52.24 -41.28
N ALA A 723 25.93 -51.05 -41.74
CA ALA A 723 26.04 -50.66 -43.14
C ALA A 723 27.51 -50.58 -43.60
N ALA A 724 28.39 -50.03 -42.77
CA ALA A 724 29.82 -49.96 -43.04
C ALA A 724 30.46 -51.36 -43.11
N GLN A 725 30.06 -52.27 -42.20
CA GLN A 725 30.56 -53.65 -42.18
C GLN A 725 30.10 -54.42 -43.42
N ARG A 726 28.82 -54.32 -43.80
CA ARG A 726 28.31 -54.92 -45.05
C ARG A 726 29.08 -54.41 -46.27
N HIS A 727 29.33 -53.10 -46.33
CA HIS A 727 30.09 -52.50 -47.43
C HIS A 727 31.55 -53.00 -47.47
N TRP A 728 32.21 -53.15 -46.31
CA TRP A 728 33.56 -53.72 -46.22
C TRP A 728 33.60 -55.19 -46.66
N GLU A 729 32.64 -56.00 -46.23
CA GLU A 729 32.52 -57.40 -46.65
C GLU A 729 32.30 -57.54 -48.16
N GLU A 730 31.48 -56.67 -48.75
CA GLU A 730 31.30 -56.61 -50.20
C GLU A 730 32.60 -56.25 -50.94
N GLN A 731 33.38 -55.30 -50.40
CA GLN A 731 34.69 -54.95 -50.96
C GLN A 731 35.68 -56.11 -50.86
N GLN A 732 35.73 -56.82 -49.73
CA GLN A 732 36.55 -58.02 -49.55
C GLN A 732 36.16 -59.14 -50.51
N LYS A 733 34.85 -59.40 -50.67
CA LYS A 733 34.34 -60.37 -51.66
C LYS A 733 34.74 -59.99 -53.09
N LYS A 734 34.65 -58.70 -53.44
CA LYS A 734 35.10 -58.19 -54.75
C LYS A 734 36.62 -58.33 -54.93
N ALA A 735 37.41 -58.05 -53.91
CA ALA A 735 38.87 -58.19 -53.94
C ALA A 735 39.32 -59.66 -54.05
N SER A 736 38.68 -60.56 -53.30
CA SER A 736 38.92 -62.01 -53.37
C SER A 736 38.56 -62.59 -54.74
N ARG A 737 37.44 -62.18 -55.34
CA ARG A 737 37.09 -62.55 -56.73
C ARG A 737 38.14 -62.08 -57.72
N ARG A 738 38.60 -60.83 -57.62
CA ARG A 738 39.69 -60.30 -58.47
C ARG A 738 41.01 -61.07 -58.30
N ALA A 739 41.34 -61.47 -57.08
CA ALA A 739 42.54 -62.27 -56.80
C ALA A 739 42.44 -63.68 -57.39
N GLN A 740 41.27 -64.34 -57.30
CA GLN A 740 41.03 -65.63 -57.95
C GLN A 740 41.10 -65.53 -59.48
N GLU A 741 40.53 -64.47 -60.07
CA GLU A 741 40.63 -64.21 -61.52
C GLU A 741 42.09 -63.99 -61.95
N GLN A 742 42.89 -63.24 -61.16
CA GLN A 742 44.32 -63.09 -61.40
C GLN A 742 45.09 -64.40 -61.27
N GLN A 743 44.75 -65.23 -60.29
CA GLN A 743 45.43 -66.50 -60.05
C GLN A 743 45.11 -67.51 -61.17
N GLN A 744 43.85 -67.59 -61.63
CA GLN A 744 43.47 -68.37 -62.82
C GLN A 744 44.15 -67.85 -64.09
N SER A 745 44.22 -66.53 -64.29
CA SER A 745 44.96 -65.93 -65.42
C SER A 745 46.45 -66.28 -65.38
N SER A 746 47.07 -66.25 -64.19
CA SER A 746 48.48 -66.62 -64.01
C SER A 746 48.73 -68.12 -64.25
N ALA A 747 47.81 -68.99 -63.85
CA ALA A 747 47.87 -70.42 -64.10
C ALA A 747 47.73 -70.74 -65.59
N LEU A 748 46.81 -70.08 -66.30
CA LEU A 748 46.68 -70.15 -67.76
C LEU A 748 47.96 -69.69 -68.46
N ARG A 749 48.59 -68.60 -68.01
CA ARG A 749 49.89 -68.15 -68.53
C ARG A 749 51.01 -69.15 -68.27
N ARG A 750 51.07 -69.76 -67.08
CA ARG A 750 52.06 -70.80 -66.77
C ARG A 750 51.85 -72.05 -67.62
N ARG A 751 50.60 -72.45 -67.88
CA ARG A 751 50.29 -73.56 -68.79
C ARG A 751 50.73 -73.27 -70.22
N ALA A 752 50.45 -72.06 -70.73
CA ALA A 752 50.91 -71.63 -72.05
C ALA A 752 52.45 -71.57 -72.15
N VAL A 753 53.15 -71.13 -71.10
CA VAL A 753 54.62 -71.12 -71.05
C VAL A 753 55.20 -72.53 -70.98
N VAL A 754 54.57 -73.45 -70.24
CA VAL A 754 54.98 -74.86 -70.23
C VAL A 754 54.77 -75.52 -71.58
N GLU A 755 53.63 -75.28 -72.26
CA GLU A 755 53.39 -75.75 -73.63
C GLU A 755 54.42 -75.20 -74.62
N LEU A 756 54.79 -73.92 -74.52
CA LEU A 756 55.83 -73.27 -75.32
C LEU A 756 57.25 -73.80 -75.04
N LEU A 757 57.54 -74.23 -73.80
CA LEU A 757 58.84 -74.80 -73.42
C LEU A 757 58.93 -76.30 -73.76
N THR A 758 57.81 -77.04 -73.74
CA THR A 758 57.77 -78.42 -74.23
C THR A 758 57.82 -78.50 -75.76
N SER A 759 57.38 -77.47 -76.48
CA SER A 759 57.54 -77.41 -77.94
C SER A 759 58.95 -76.99 -78.38
N SER A 760 59.85 -76.62 -77.46
CA SER A 760 61.24 -76.24 -77.79
C SER A 760 62.28 -77.27 -77.33
N SER A 761 61.86 -78.47 -76.92
CA SER A 761 62.75 -79.57 -76.48
C SER A 761 62.59 -80.87 -77.28
N GLU A 762 61.97 -80.82 -78.46
CA GLU A 762 61.85 -81.95 -79.40
C GLU A 762 62.60 -81.71 -80.74
N ASP A 763 63.61 -80.83 -80.74
CA ASP A 763 64.56 -80.66 -81.85
C ASP A 763 65.99 -81.00 -81.41
N GLU A 764 66.20 -82.18 -80.84
CA GLU A 764 67.49 -82.91 -80.79
C GLU A 764 67.21 -84.42 -80.60
N ASP A 765 66.60 -85.06 -81.59
CA ASP A 765 66.98 -86.43 -81.98
C ASP A 765 66.59 -86.73 -83.45
N TYR A 766 67.64 -86.95 -84.22
CA TYR A 766 67.83 -87.56 -85.54
C TYR A 766 66.66 -87.99 -86.44
N ASN A 767 66.86 -87.69 -87.74
CA ASN A 767 66.45 -88.48 -88.93
C ASN A 767 64.95 -88.73 -89.18
#